data_AF-A0A4U8YU79-F1
#
_entry.id   AF-A0A4U8YU79-F1
#
_cell.length_a   1.000
_cell.length_b   1.000
_cell.length_c   1.000
_cell.angle_alpha   90.00
_cell.angle_beta   90.00
_cell.angle_gamma   90.00
#
_symmetry.space_group_name_H-M   'P 1'
#
loop_
_entity.id
_entity.type
_entity.pdbx_description
1 polymer ?
#
loop_
_entity_poly.entity_id
_entity_poly.type
_entity_poly.pdbx_seq_one_letter_code
_entity_poly.pdbx_strand_id
1 'polypeptide(L)'
;MTRTSTCFAIMLVTLLTLASSAVAVTGLPVARIGIVTDGPWARYPDSLEVFKEEIITLAEGEFDIRFPSNRTLDGGWNVGAVTAALDTLLEAPDVDIIVALGVVASDEACRRRGLKRPVIAPFIVDDRLQELPFKDGTSGVPNLNYINVQKSISKEMTTFTDIAPFKTLTVIADQFEINALQDVAKHMTAFEEEHGLGIKLIAYDVSAEKTLEKLTPSTEAVFVTSLLRMPPDEFEKLVAGFIDRMLPSFSFWGMADVETGILATMTPKSNIQHLARSVAVNIMEVLRGKNAGDLPVFFSRGQSLTINWATAKAIEVYPKWDIITGAELLNNNVEGVGRRLTLEGAVTESVRANLDLKALDRAVASGLEDVKKSRADLLPQLGLGSEARMIDDDRARAAQGQRPEKTWSGSITGSQVIYSDKAWSAYTVSKQTQKALEEDRETLRLDIINSAAVAYLNVLRAEAVLNIQTDNLKLTRANLERAKVRVSVGAAGPEEVYRWESELANRLQDALNAESSLLDARSEMNRIMDRPLTEAFAPAETGIRDPVSVVGEPRIFPYLETPRRVRVLSDFFAEESRVKAPELRAIDALITARMRVLTAAKREFWLPTFELVGNVTEVFDKSGDGTEFPPTTPEVPDDTNWTVGVTASLPLFSGGERSAELRQAREEIQRLGREREAAAARISQRAVVAMNRVRASYPGIRLSKDAAASAANNLQLVTDSYVRGVLSIIDLLDAQNLALVAEQQAANAVYDFLTDLMEVQRSVGDFFLYADEAERDVWFDLIEAYFSQ
;
A
#
# COMPACT_ATOMS: atom_id res chain seq x y z
N MET A 1 -104.72 23.32 -18.75
CA MET A 1 -104.31 21.94 -18.41
C MET A 1 -103.07 22.03 -17.53
N THR A 2 -103.13 22.03 -16.18
CA THR A 2 -103.24 20.89 -15.23
C THR A 2 -102.06 19.91 -15.36
N ARG A 3 -101.36 19.39 -14.34
CA ARG A 3 -101.26 19.54 -12.86
C ARG A 3 -100.20 18.48 -12.43
N THR A 4 -99.55 18.67 -11.27
CA THR A 4 -99.18 17.64 -10.23
C THR A 4 -98.14 16.51 -10.45
N SER A 5 -97.16 16.49 -9.51
CA SER A 5 -96.88 15.43 -8.51
C SER A 5 -96.05 14.17 -8.81
N THR A 6 -94.86 14.13 -8.19
CA THR A 6 -94.30 13.13 -7.23
C THR A 6 -94.35 11.60 -7.48
N CYS A 7 -93.18 11.01 -7.17
CA CYS A 7 -92.93 9.78 -6.41
C CYS A 7 -92.74 8.43 -7.15
N PHE A 8 -91.90 7.61 -6.50
CA PHE A 8 -91.66 6.17 -6.63
C PHE A 8 -90.50 5.66 -7.52
N ALA A 9 -89.35 5.49 -6.83
CA ALA A 9 -88.59 4.23 -6.65
C ALA A 9 -88.25 3.35 -7.87
N ILE A 10 -86.94 3.12 -8.09
CA ILE A 10 -86.24 1.83 -7.90
C ILE A 10 -84.73 2.10 -8.07
N MET A 11 -84.01 2.24 -6.95
CA MET A 11 -82.58 1.95 -6.82
C MET A 11 -82.30 1.78 -5.31
N LEU A 12 -82.40 0.55 -4.82
CA LEU A 12 -82.29 0.20 -3.40
C LEU A 12 -81.42 -1.05 -3.29
N VAL A 13 -80.14 -0.87 -2.95
CA VAL A 13 -79.35 -1.63 -1.94
C VAL A 13 -78.01 -0.88 -1.84
N THR A 14 -77.93 0.09 -0.94
CA THR A 14 -76.68 0.73 -0.52
C THR A 14 -76.85 1.19 0.93
N LEU A 15 -75.86 0.89 1.75
CA LEU A 15 -75.67 1.29 3.15
C LEU A 15 -76.67 0.74 4.19
N LEU A 16 -76.40 -0.48 4.66
CA LEU A 16 -76.62 -0.84 6.07
C LEU A 16 -75.26 -0.85 6.80
N THR A 17 -75.26 -0.21 7.97
CA THR A 17 -74.37 -0.42 9.13
C THR A 17 -72.87 -0.17 8.96
N LEU A 18 -72.47 1.11 8.96
CA LEU A 18 -71.21 1.54 9.57
C LEU A 18 -71.52 2.00 11.00
N ALA A 19 -71.48 1.05 11.93
CA ALA A 19 -71.24 1.38 13.33
C ALA A 19 -69.79 1.85 13.43
N SER A 20 -69.60 3.16 13.32
CA SER A 20 -68.32 3.80 13.62
C SER A 20 -68.08 3.66 15.12
N SER A 21 -67.35 2.62 15.50
CA SER A 21 -66.58 2.63 16.74
C SER A 21 -65.60 3.78 16.61
N ALA A 22 -65.95 4.94 17.17
CA ALA A 22 -65.00 6.00 17.43
C ALA A 22 -63.97 5.43 18.39
N VAL A 23 -62.88 4.88 17.85
CA VAL A 23 -61.65 4.71 18.62
C VAL A 23 -61.22 6.13 18.93
N ALA A 24 -61.43 6.55 20.18
CA ALA A 24 -60.83 7.75 20.71
C ALA A 24 -59.33 7.64 20.42
N VAL A 25 -58.79 8.58 19.64
CA VAL A 25 -57.34 8.82 19.62
C VAL A 25 -57.01 9.31 21.04
N THR A 26 -56.70 8.38 21.93
CA THR A 26 -56.09 8.69 23.20
C THR A 26 -54.75 9.33 22.86
N GLY A 27 -54.60 10.63 23.12
CA GLY A 27 -53.31 11.30 22.97
C GLY A 27 -52.24 10.52 23.74
N LEU A 28 -51.03 10.44 23.18
CA LEU A 28 -49.92 9.76 23.83
C LEU A 28 -49.74 10.32 25.25
N PRO A 29 -49.44 9.47 26.26
CA PRO A 29 -49.14 9.93 27.60
C PRO A 29 -47.99 10.94 27.57
N VAL A 30 -48.23 12.11 28.18
CA VAL A 30 -47.25 13.21 28.21
C VAL A 30 -46.24 12.97 29.33
N ALA A 31 -44.95 13.02 29.00
CA ALA A 31 -43.86 12.95 29.96
C ALA A 31 -43.04 14.24 29.93
N ARG A 32 -42.92 14.91 31.08
CA ARG A 32 -42.22 16.19 31.24
C ARG A 32 -40.85 15.96 31.84
N ILE A 33 -39.79 16.24 31.08
CA ILE A 33 -38.41 15.99 31.49
C ILE A 33 -37.75 17.31 31.91
N GLY A 34 -37.26 17.36 33.15
CA GLY A 34 -36.40 18.42 33.64
C GLY A 34 -34.94 18.10 33.38
N ILE A 35 -34.14 19.10 33.05
CA ILE A 35 -32.71 18.94 32.80
C ILE A 35 -31.95 19.91 33.70
N VAL A 36 -30.89 19.43 34.35
CA VAL A 36 -29.91 20.27 35.03
C VAL A 36 -28.54 20.08 34.39
N THR A 37 -27.87 21.17 34.03
CA THR A 37 -26.50 21.19 33.49
C THR A 37 -25.54 21.88 34.45
N ASP A 38 -24.26 21.50 34.42
CA ASP A 38 -23.22 22.19 35.20
C ASP A 38 -22.97 23.61 34.68
N GLY A 39 -23.00 23.78 33.35
CA GLY A 39 -22.73 25.02 32.63
C GLY A 39 -22.67 24.78 31.11
N PRO A 40 -22.54 25.85 30.30
CA PRO A 40 -22.46 25.75 28.83
C PRO A 40 -21.12 25.18 28.35
N TRP A 41 -21.16 24.13 27.51
CA TRP A 41 -19.97 23.47 26.96
C TRP A 41 -19.43 24.22 25.74
N ALA A 42 -18.26 24.85 25.86
CA ALA A 42 -17.64 25.63 24.79
C ALA A 42 -17.17 24.77 23.62
N ARG A 43 -16.67 23.56 23.89
CA ARG A 43 -16.18 22.63 22.86
C ARG A 43 -17.29 21.89 22.10
N TYR A 44 -18.47 21.78 22.71
CA TYR A 44 -19.58 20.96 22.19
C TYR A 44 -20.95 21.61 22.47
N PRO A 45 -21.23 22.79 21.89
CA PRO A 45 -22.40 23.59 22.23
C PRO A 45 -23.74 22.88 21.95
N ASP A 46 -23.78 21.97 20.97
CA ASP A 46 -25.00 21.27 20.55
C ASP A 46 -25.29 19.99 21.36
N SER A 47 -24.46 19.65 22.35
CA SER A 47 -24.57 18.36 23.06
C SER A 47 -25.93 18.18 23.74
N LEU A 48 -26.48 19.23 24.34
CA LEU A 48 -27.79 19.16 24.99
C LEU A 48 -28.90 18.78 23.99
N GLU A 49 -28.83 19.29 22.77
CA GLU A 49 -29.83 18.98 21.74
C GLU A 49 -29.71 17.53 21.28
N VAL A 50 -28.50 16.96 21.19
CA VAL A 50 -28.31 15.53 20.90
C VAL A 50 -29.04 14.64 21.92
N PHE A 51 -28.99 14.97 23.22
CA PHE A 51 -29.74 14.22 24.23
C PHE A 51 -31.26 14.38 24.07
N LYS A 52 -31.74 15.60 23.79
CA LYS A 52 -33.18 15.83 23.59
C LYS A 52 -33.71 15.10 22.36
N GLU A 53 -33.01 15.20 21.24
CA GLU A 53 -33.36 14.55 19.98
C GLU A 53 -33.45 13.03 20.16
N GLU A 54 -32.44 12.42 20.77
CA GLU A 54 -32.41 10.96 20.95
C GLU A 54 -33.53 10.47 21.88
N ILE A 55 -33.87 11.23 22.94
CA ILE A 55 -35.01 10.93 23.81
C ILE A 55 -36.34 11.02 23.05
N ILE A 56 -36.52 12.07 22.22
CA ILE A 56 -37.73 12.25 21.41
C ILE A 56 -37.86 11.12 20.38
N THR A 57 -36.78 10.81 19.65
CA THR A 57 -36.75 9.76 18.62
C THR A 57 -37.09 8.39 19.21
N LEU A 58 -36.56 8.06 20.39
CA LEU A 58 -36.83 6.75 21.00
C LEU A 58 -38.24 6.64 21.60
N ALA A 59 -38.86 7.76 21.97
CA ALA A 59 -40.21 7.82 22.51
C ALA A 59 -41.31 7.90 21.43
N GLU A 60 -40.92 8.08 20.16
CA GLU A 60 -41.85 8.29 19.05
C GLU A 60 -42.88 7.15 18.95
N GLY A 61 -44.16 7.51 19.02
CA GLY A 61 -45.27 6.56 18.99
C GLY A 61 -45.66 5.93 20.33
N GLU A 62 -44.90 6.16 21.41
CA GLU A 62 -45.20 5.67 22.77
C GLU A 62 -45.54 6.79 23.77
N PHE A 63 -44.78 7.90 23.78
CA PHE A 63 -44.96 9.02 24.71
C PHE A 63 -44.81 10.38 24.00
N ASP A 64 -45.51 11.40 24.49
CA ASP A 64 -45.29 12.81 24.11
C ASP A 64 -44.27 13.44 25.07
N ILE A 65 -42.99 13.49 24.64
CA ILE A 65 -41.89 14.04 25.44
C ILE A 65 -41.90 15.57 25.35
N ARG A 66 -41.94 16.23 26.51
CA ARG A 66 -41.86 17.69 26.62
C ARG A 66 -40.72 18.10 27.53
N PHE A 67 -39.92 19.07 27.07
CA PHE A 67 -38.90 19.76 27.86
C PHE A 67 -39.41 21.16 28.20
N PRO A 68 -39.98 21.41 29.40
CA PRO A 68 -40.47 22.74 29.74
C PRO A 68 -39.31 23.74 29.78
N SER A 69 -39.46 24.88 29.12
CA SER A 69 -38.38 25.87 28.96
C SER A 69 -37.88 26.45 30.29
N ASN A 70 -38.72 26.48 31.33
CA ASN A 70 -38.37 26.88 32.70
C ASN A 70 -37.85 25.72 33.58
N ARG A 71 -37.68 24.51 33.01
CA ARG A 71 -37.20 23.29 33.69
C ARG A 71 -35.93 22.72 33.05
N THR A 72 -35.32 23.45 32.14
CA THR A 72 -33.92 23.27 31.75
C THR A 72 -33.10 24.33 32.49
N LEU A 73 -32.40 23.91 33.55
CA LEU A 73 -31.70 24.80 34.48
C LEU A 73 -30.18 24.62 34.33
N ASP A 74 -29.46 25.73 34.24
CA ASP A 74 -28.01 25.76 34.13
C ASP A 74 -27.37 26.22 35.44
N GLY A 75 -26.36 25.49 35.91
CA GLY A 75 -25.63 25.77 37.14
C GLY A 75 -24.56 26.86 37.02
N GLY A 76 -24.26 27.37 35.82
CA GLY A 76 -23.31 28.46 35.61
C GLY A 76 -21.90 28.18 36.15
N TRP A 77 -21.46 26.92 36.14
CA TRP A 77 -20.19 26.46 36.72
C TRP A 77 -20.06 26.79 38.22
N ASN A 78 -21.17 26.74 38.96
CA ASN A 78 -21.22 26.97 40.41
C ASN A 78 -21.94 25.82 41.13
N VAL A 79 -21.25 25.15 42.06
CA VAL A 79 -21.75 23.94 42.74
C VAL A 79 -23.06 24.23 43.48
N GLY A 80 -23.13 25.36 44.20
CA GLY A 80 -24.34 25.75 44.93
C GLY A 80 -25.53 26.04 44.02
N ALA A 81 -25.29 26.59 42.82
CA ALA A 81 -26.33 26.80 41.82
C ALA A 81 -26.80 25.47 41.18
N VAL A 82 -25.88 24.53 40.92
CA VAL A 82 -26.23 23.16 40.48
C VAL A 82 -27.10 22.46 41.53
N THR A 83 -26.71 22.52 42.81
CA THR A 83 -27.49 21.98 43.94
C THR A 83 -28.89 22.58 43.99
N ALA A 84 -28.99 23.92 43.91
CA ALA A 84 -30.27 24.63 43.94
C ALA A 84 -31.16 24.32 42.72
N ALA A 85 -30.56 24.15 41.54
CA ALA A 85 -31.27 23.74 40.33
C ALA A 85 -31.84 22.32 40.47
N LEU A 86 -31.05 21.38 40.98
CA LEU A 86 -31.50 20.01 41.23
C LEU A 86 -32.61 19.96 42.30
N ASP A 87 -32.49 20.72 43.40
CA ASP A 87 -33.55 20.87 44.41
C ASP A 87 -34.85 21.39 43.78
N THR A 88 -34.74 22.41 42.94
CA THR A 88 -35.88 23.02 42.25
C THR A 88 -36.61 22.01 41.36
N LEU A 89 -35.89 21.13 40.66
CA LEU A 89 -36.48 20.09 39.81
C LEU A 89 -37.08 18.94 40.63
N LEU A 90 -36.45 18.54 41.74
CA LEU A 90 -36.95 17.46 42.60
C LEU A 90 -38.28 17.82 43.29
N GLU A 91 -38.51 19.10 43.58
CA GLU A 91 -39.76 19.61 44.15
C GLU A 91 -40.80 20.02 43.09
N ALA A 92 -40.46 19.98 41.80
CA ALA A 92 -41.34 20.44 40.73
C ALA A 92 -42.52 19.45 40.51
N PRO A 93 -43.79 19.88 40.68
CA PRO A 93 -44.95 19.02 40.43
C PRO A 93 -45.14 18.72 38.93
N ASP A 94 -44.62 19.59 38.06
CA ASP A 94 -44.68 19.55 36.61
C ASP A 94 -43.51 18.80 35.95
N VAL A 95 -42.60 18.19 36.71
CA VAL A 95 -41.50 17.35 36.18
C VAL A 95 -41.73 15.90 36.57
N ASP A 96 -41.67 15.00 35.58
CA ASP A 96 -41.88 13.56 35.77
C ASP A 96 -40.55 12.81 35.92
N ILE A 97 -39.51 13.21 35.18
CA ILE A 97 -38.14 12.65 35.24
C ILE A 97 -37.12 13.80 35.16
N ILE A 98 -35.98 13.65 35.84
CA ILE A 98 -34.87 14.61 35.82
C ILE A 98 -33.66 13.96 35.14
N VAL A 99 -32.99 14.69 34.25
CA VAL A 99 -31.69 14.32 33.67
C VAL A 99 -30.62 15.25 34.22
N ALA A 100 -29.68 14.70 34.97
CA ALA A 100 -28.56 15.44 35.55
C ALA A 100 -27.38 15.51 34.55
N LEU A 101 -27.52 16.34 33.53
CA LEU A 101 -26.62 16.44 32.38
C LEU A 101 -25.35 17.27 32.70
N GLY A 102 -24.58 16.82 33.68
CA GLY A 102 -23.30 17.40 34.11
C GLY A 102 -22.57 16.45 35.04
N VAL A 103 -21.25 16.57 35.13
CA VAL A 103 -20.41 15.73 36.01
C VAL A 103 -20.75 16.01 37.47
N VAL A 104 -20.83 17.30 37.84
CA VAL A 104 -21.15 17.72 39.21
C VAL A 104 -22.65 17.52 39.49
N ALA A 105 -23.52 17.82 38.53
CA ALA A 105 -24.95 17.55 38.65
C ALA A 105 -25.24 16.05 38.86
N SER A 106 -24.53 15.17 38.15
CA SER A 106 -24.64 13.71 38.30
C SER A 106 -24.15 13.25 39.67
N ASP A 107 -22.97 13.69 40.10
CA ASP A 107 -22.41 13.36 41.42
C ASP A 107 -23.33 13.81 42.57
N GLU A 108 -23.81 15.05 42.50
CA GLU A 108 -24.74 15.64 43.47
C GLU A 108 -26.07 14.86 43.53
N ALA A 109 -26.58 14.41 42.39
CA ALA A 109 -27.76 13.54 42.34
C ALA A 109 -27.52 12.18 42.99
N CYS A 110 -26.36 11.56 42.73
CA CYS A 110 -26.01 10.23 43.25
C CYS A 110 -25.77 10.20 44.76
N ARG A 111 -25.34 11.32 45.36
CA ARG A 111 -25.11 11.44 46.81
C ARG A 111 -26.39 11.58 47.63
N ARG A 112 -27.51 11.92 46.99
CA ARG A 112 -28.79 12.13 47.68
C ARG A 112 -29.47 10.81 48.06
N ARG A 113 -30.34 10.89 49.06
CA ARG A 113 -31.20 9.78 49.51
C ARG A 113 -32.65 10.27 49.51
N GLY A 114 -33.58 9.40 49.12
CA GLY A 114 -35.01 9.73 49.10
C GLY A 114 -35.42 10.70 47.98
N LEU A 115 -34.93 10.49 46.75
CA LEU A 115 -35.29 11.30 45.58
C LEU A 115 -36.81 11.21 45.31
N LYS A 116 -37.50 12.36 45.30
CA LYS A 116 -38.95 12.45 45.07
C LYS A 116 -39.36 12.16 43.63
N ARG A 117 -38.44 12.35 42.69
CA ARG A 117 -38.61 12.10 41.25
C ARG A 117 -37.46 11.21 40.74
N PRO A 118 -37.70 10.36 39.74
CA PRO A 118 -36.64 9.64 39.04
C PRO A 118 -35.57 10.59 38.49
N VAL A 119 -34.30 10.30 38.75
CA VAL A 119 -33.13 11.03 38.24
C VAL A 119 -32.25 10.06 37.44
N ILE A 120 -31.89 10.46 36.23
CA ILE A 120 -30.90 9.79 35.39
C ILE A 120 -29.63 10.65 35.37
N ALA A 121 -28.51 10.09 35.83
CA ALA A 121 -27.22 10.76 35.99
C ALA A 121 -26.17 10.18 35.00
N PRO A 122 -26.04 10.73 33.78
CA PRO A 122 -25.21 10.13 32.73
C PRO A 122 -23.71 10.39 32.81
N PHE A 123 -23.25 11.40 33.56
CA PHE A 123 -21.84 11.81 33.56
C PHE A 123 -21.18 11.47 34.89
N ILE A 124 -20.77 10.21 35.01
CA ILE A 124 -20.01 9.71 36.15
C ILE A 124 -18.54 9.59 35.72
N VAL A 125 -17.61 10.01 36.58
CA VAL A 125 -16.16 9.89 36.34
C VAL A 125 -15.72 8.45 36.54
N ASP A 126 -15.97 7.92 37.73
CA ASP A 126 -15.73 6.52 38.11
C ASP A 126 -16.53 6.27 39.40
N ASP A 127 -17.39 5.24 39.38
CA ASP A 127 -18.29 4.93 40.49
C ASP A 127 -17.56 4.54 41.78
N ARG A 128 -16.38 3.92 41.65
CA ARG A 128 -15.55 3.53 42.79
C ARG A 128 -14.80 4.73 43.36
N LEU A 129 -14.21 5.58 42.50
CA LEU A 129 -13.50 6.79 42.96
C LEU A 129 -14.45 7.81 43.60
N GLN A 130 -15.71 7.84 43.17
CA GLN A 130 -16.75 8.73 43.71
C GLN A 130 -17.57 8.09 44.85
N GLU A 131 -17.29 6.83 45.21
CA GLU A 131 -18.01 6.07 46.25
C GLU A 131 -19.54 6.03 46.04
N LEU A 132 -19.98 5.83 44.79
CA LEU A 132 -21.39 5.88 44.44
C LEU A 132 -22.16 4.63 44.91
N PRO A 133 -23.48 4.74 45.15
CA PRO A 133 -24.31 3.61 45.53
C PRO A 133 -24.29 2.51 44.46
N PHE A 134 -23.93 1.29 44.83
CA PHE A 134 -23.85 0.17 43.89
C PHE A 134 -24.36 -1.13 44.54
N LYS A 135 -25.27 -1.83 43.87
CA LYS A 135 -25.82 -3.11 44.32
C LYS A 135 -26.20 -3.99 43.12
N ASP A 136 -25.54 -5.14 42.98
CA ASP A 136 -25.87 -6.19 42.00
C ASP A 136 -26.02 -5.68 40.55
N GLY A 137 -25.23 -4.67 40.13
CA GLY A 137 -25.28 -4.10 38.78
C GLY A 137 -26.23 -2.92 38.60
N THR A 138 -26.90 -2.48 39.66
CA THR A 138 -27.79 -1.31 39.69
C THR A 138 -27.34 -0.31 40.77
N SER A 139 -28.00 0.86 40.87
CA SER A 139 -27.71 1.82 41.94
C SER A 139 -28.22 1.34 43.30
N GLY A 140 -29.28 0.51 43.30
CA GLY A 140 -30.00 0.07 44.50
C GLY A 140 -30.74 1.19 45.24
N VAL A 141 -30.71 2.43 44.74
CA VAL A 141 -31.34 3.60 45.36
C VAL A 141 -32.64 3.92 44.60
N PRO A 142 -33.81 3.95 45.28
CA PRO A 142 -35.06 4.29 44.63
C PRO A 142 -34.98 5.62 43.89
N ASN A 143 -35.51 5.67 42.67
CA ASN A 143 -35.53 6.85 41.81
C ASN A 143 -34.15 7.38 41.38
N LEU A 144 -33.07 6.60 41.52
CA LEU A 144 -31.75 6.96 41.00
C LEU A 144 -31.26 5.93 39.98
N ASN A 145 -30.96 6.37 38.77
CA ASN A 145 -30.10 5.63 37.85
C ASN A 145 -28.92 6.51 37.48
N TYR A 146 -27.73 5.94 37.40
CA TYR A 146 -26.58 6.59 36.80
C TYR A 146 -25.99 5.68 35.73
N ILE A 147 -25.28 6.26 34.78
CA ILE A 147 -24.64 5.51 33.71
C ILE A 147 -23.15 5.49 33.98
N ASN A 148 -22.66 4.34 34.42
CA ASN A 148 -21.27 4.00 34.48
C ASN A 148 -20.84 3.38 33.14
N VAL A 149 -20.19 4.19 32.31
CA VAL A 149 -19.43 3.68 31.18
C VAL A 149 -18.18 3.06 31.80
N GLN A 150 -17.86 1.77 31.57
CA GLN A 150 -16.68 1.08 32.14
C GLN A 150 -15.35 1.80 31.81
N LYS A 151 -15.09 2.94 32.44
CA LYS A 151 -13.89 3.73 32.37
C LYS A 151 -13.18 3.52 33.70
N SER A 152 -12.31 2.53 33.73
CA SER A 152 -11.37 2.41 34.84
C SER A 152 -10.23 3.38 34.56
N ILE A 153 -10.19 4.50 35.26
CA ILE A 153 -9.09 5.47 35.17
C ILE A 153 -7.74 4.76 35.43
N SER A 154 -7.72 3.81 36.37
CA SER A 154 -6.56 2.96 36.62
C SER A 154 -6.08 2.22 35.36
N LYS A 155 -7.01 1.64 34.57
CA LYS A 155 -6.68 0.94 33.33
C LYS A 155 -6.21 1.89 32.21
N GLU A 156 -6.78 3.09 32.14
CA GLU A 156 -6.32 4.11 31.19
C GLU A 156 -4.90 4.57 31.53
N MET A 157 -4.59 4.75 32.82
CA MET A 157 -3.26 5.15 33.30
C MET A 157 -2.20 4.06 33.08
N THR A 158 -2.53 2.79 33.33
CA THR A 158 -1.61 1.68 33.03
C THR A 158 -1.36 1.56 31.53
N THR A 159 -2.41 1.62 30.72
CA THR A 159 -2.29 1.61 29.25
C THR A 159 -1.44 2.79 28.76
N PHE A 160 -1.61 3.97 29.35
CA PHE A 160 -0.81 5.13 28.99
C PHE A 160 0.68 4.95 29.33
N THR A 161 0.98 4.36 30.49
CA THR A 161 2.34 4.03 30.90
C THR A 161 2.98 2.98 30.00
N ASP A 162 2.19 2.03 29.49
CA ASP A 162 2.63 1.01 28.55
C ASP A 162 2.96 1.61 27.16
N ILE A 163 2.21 2.63 26.73
CA ILE A 163 2.46 3.38 25.47
C ILE A 163 3.72 4.23 25.59
N ALA A 164 3.83 4.99 26.69
CA ALA A 164 4.93 5.91 26.97
C ALA A 164 5.30 5.78 28.46
N PRO A 165 6.46 5.18 28.79
CA PRO A 165 6.89 5.09 30.18
C PRO A 165 7.18 6.48 30.78
N PHE A 166 6.55 6.81 31.91
CA PHE A 166 6.79 8.03 32.68
C PHE A 166 6.72 7.74 34.18
N LYS A 167 7.32 8.62 35.00
CA LYS A 167 7.25 8.62 36.47
C LYS A 167 6.40 9.74 37.02
N THR A 168 6.23 10.82 36.26
CA THR A 168 5.49 12.01 36.70
C THR A 168 4.42 12.41 35.70
N LEU A 169 3.17 12.29 36.12
CA LEU A 169 1.99 12.57 35.30
C LEU A 169 1.33 13.86 35.77
N THR A 170 1.08 14.79 34.85
CA THR A 170 0.25 15.97 35.13
C THR A 170 -1.17 15.73 34.63
N VAL A 171 -2.14 15.75 35.54
CA VAL A 171 -3.57 15.64 35.21
C VAL A 171 -4.14 17.05 35.12
N ILE A 172 -4.65 17.41 33.95
CA ILE A 172 -5.26 18.71 33.68
C ILE A 172 -6.76 18.56 33.81
N ALA A 173 -7.36 19.23 34.81
CA ALA A 173 -8.79 19.15 35.09
C ALA A 173 -9.40 20.53 35.38
N ASP A 174 -10.73 20.63 35.34
CA ASP A 174 -11.43 21.88 35.63
C ASP A 174 -11.38 22.20 37.12
N GLN A 175 -11.11 23.45 37.48
CA GLN A 175 -11.16 23.89 38.88
C GLN A 175 -12.54 23.63 39.51
N PHE A 176 -13.61 23.74 38.71
CA PHE A 176 -14.97 23.44 39.14
C PHE A 176 -15.13 21.97 39.55
N GLU A 177 -14.64 21.03 38.75
CA GLU A 177 -14.68 19.60 39.02
C GLU A 177 -13.77 19.23 40.20
N ILE A 178 -12.55 19.78 40.26
CA ILE A 178 -11.59 19.56 41.36
C ILE A 178 -12.20 19.92 42.72
N ASN A 179 -12.94 21.03 42.78
CA ASN A 179 -13.55 21.49 44.02
C ASN A 179 -14.76 20.63 44.43
N ALA A 180 -15.51 20.11 43.46
CA ALA A 180 -16.72 19.33 43.68
C ALA A 180 -16.43 17.85 44.01
N LEU A 181 -15.44 17.24 43.35
CA LEU A 181 -15.17 15.80 43.42
C LEU A 181 -13.98 15.46 44.34
N GLN A 182 -14.09 15.83 45.62
CA GLN A 182 -12.98 15.63 46.58
C GLN A 182 -12.59 14.17 46.79
N ASP A 183 -13.51 13.22 46.60
CA ASP A 183 -13.23 11.79 46.77
C ASP A 183 -12.36 11.22 45.64
N VAL A 184 -12.50 11.76 44.43
CA VAL A 184 -11.62 11.41 43.30
C VAL A 184 -10.18 11.81 43.61
N ALA A 185 -9.96 13.01 44.15
CA ALA A 185 -8.63 13.48 44.53
C ALA A 185 -7.97 12.61 45.61
N LYS A 186 -8.74 12.11 46.59
CA LYS A 186 -8.23 11.17 47.61
C LYS A 186 -7.78 9.85 47.00
N HIS A 187 -8.61 9.26 46.14
CA HIS A 187 -8.30 7.97 45.52
C HIS A 187 -7.16 8.06 44.49
N MET A 188 -6.96 9.22 43.86
CA MET A 188 -5.77 9.46 43.05
C MET A 188 -4.47 9.37 43.87
N THR A 189 -4.46 9.84 45.12
CA THR A 189 -3.30 9.70 46.01
C THR A 189 -2.99 8.23 46.33
N ALA A 190 -4.03 7.41 46.52
CA ALA A 190 -3.85 5.97 46.73
C ALA A 190 -3.28 5.29 45.46
N PHE A 191 -3.70 5.74 44.27
CA PHE A 191 -3.17 5.23 43.01
C PHE A 191 -1.69 5.60 42.80
N GLU A 192 -1.27 6.81 43.19
CA GLU A 192 0.14 7.23 43.20
C GLU A 192 1.02 6.26 44.01
N GLU A 193 0.57 5.89 45.22
CA GLU A 193 1.28 4.98 46.12
C GLU A 193 1.35 3.55 45.55
N GLU A 194 0.26 3.05 44.96
CA GLU A 194 0.17 1.69 44.43
C GLU A 194 1.08 1.49 43.19
N HIS A 195 1.20 2.50 42.33
CA HIS A 195 1.91 2.38 41.05
C HIS A 195 3.27 3.09 41.02
N GLY A 196 3.65 3.76 42.11
CA GLY A 196 4.92 4.51 42.20
C GLY A 196 5.01 5.68 41.22
N LEU A 197 3.87 6.30 40.92
CA LEU A 197 3.73 7.43 39.98
C LEU A 197 3.54 8.72 40.79
N GLY A 198 4.27 9.79 40.42
CA GLY A 198 4.00 11.13 40.93
C GLY A 198 2.92 11.80 40.11
N ILE A 199 1.68 11.85 40.62
CA ILE A 199 0.58 12.52 39.92
C ILE A 199 0.44 13.95 40.44
N LYS A 200 0.33 14.91 39.52
CA LYS A 200 0.12 16.32 39.83
C LYS A 200 -1.16 16.80 39.18
N LEU A 201 -2.17 17.07 39.99
CA LEU A 201 -3.42 17.67 39.53
C LEU A 201 -3.25 19.19 39.36
N ILE A 202 -3.53 19.71 38.17
CA ILE A 202 -3.55 21.17 37.91
C ILE A 202 -4.90 21.60 37.36
N ALA A 203 -5.35 22.77 37.81
CA ALA A 203 -6.50 23.43 37.24
C ALA A 203 -6.10 24.20 35.97
N TYR A 204 -6.78 23.96 34.85
CA TYR A 204 -6.53 24.70 33.62
C TYR A 204 -7.07 26.15 33.68
N ASP A 205 -6.49 27.00 32.84
CA ASP A 205 -7.06 28.30 32.46
C ASP A 205 -7.62 28.17 31.05
N VAL A 206 -8.71 28.87 30.72
CA VAL A 206 -9.29 28.83 29.36
C VAL A 206 -8.28 29.26 28.28
N SER A 207 -7.23 30.00 28.66
CA SER A 207 -6.06 30.26 27.84
C SER A 207 -5.06 29.08 27.88
N ALA A 208 -4.71 28.58 26.69
CA ALA A 208 -3.71 27.54 26.48
C ALA A 208 -2.35 27.94 27.06
N GLU A 209 -1.90 29.17 26.79
CA GLU A 209 -0.60 29.70 27.23
C GLU A 209 -0.48 29.64 28.76
N LYS A 210 -1.48 30.15 29.48
CA LYS A 210 -1.50 30.11 30.95
C LYS A 210 -1.60 28.71 31.51
N THR A 211 -2.25 27.78 30.82
CA THR A 211 -2.28 26.37 31.21
C THR A 211 -0.92 25.72 31.02
N LEU A 212 -0.27 25.99 29.88
CA LEU A 212 1.07 25.52 29.56
C LEU A 212 2.12 26.06 30.55
N GLU A 213 2.01 27.28 31.04
CA GLU A 213 2.89 27.85 32.09
C GLU A 213 2.82 27.09 33.43
N LYS A 214 1.71 26.41 33.72
CA LYS A 214 1.54 25.60 34.94
C LYS A 214 2.22 24.23 34.87
N LEU A 215 2.64 23.80 33.67
CA LEU A 215 3.43 22.58 33.50
C LEU A 215 4.85 22.80 34.03
N THR A 216 5.28 21.92 34.94
CA THR A 216 6.61 22.01 35.56
C THR A 216 7.67 21.31 34.72
N PRO A 217 8.96 21.63 34.88
CA PRO A 217 10.04 20.90 34.21
C PRO A 217 10.08 19.41 34.53
N SER A 218 9.44 18.99 35.63
CA SER A 218 9.29 17.59 36.03
C SER A 218 8.08 16.90 35.41
N THR A 219 7.29 17.54 34.54
CA THR A 219 6.16 16.90 33.86
C THR A 219 6.70 16.02 32.73
N GLU A 220 6.48 14.72 32.82
CA GLU A 220 6.91 13.75 31.78
C GLU A 220 5.75 13.30 30.89
N ALA A 221 4.51 13.37 31.38
CA ALA A 221 3.31 13.05 30.62
C ALA A 221 2.12 13.90 31.05
N VAL A 222 1.12 14.02 30.17
CA VAL A 222 -0.10 14.80 30.41
C VAL A 222 -1.35 13.95 30.24
N PHE A 223 -2.23 13.95 31.24
CA PHE A 223 -3.56 13.36 31.13
C PHE A 223 -4.60 14.48 31.07
N VAL A 224 -5.35 14.53 29.98
CA VAL A 224 -6.31 15.59 29.67
C VAL A 224 -7.72 15.09 29.95
N THR A 225 -8.44 15.75 30.85
CA THR A 225 -9.85 15.42 31.11
C THR A 225 -10.77 16.06 30.06
N SER A 226 -12.02 16.37 30.40
CA SER A 226 -13.04 16.89 29.48
C SER A 226 -12.73 18.31 28.95
N LEU A 227 -12.16 19.17 29.80
CA LEU A 227 -11.86 20.59 29.55
C LEU A 227 -13.01 21.36 28.85
N LEU A 228 -14.25 21.14 29.28
CA LEU A 228 -15.47 21.57 28.57
C LEU A 228 -15.60 23.10 28.39
N ARG A 229 -14.89 23.92 29.19
CA ARG A 229 -14.95 25.39 29.11
C ARG A 229 -13.85 25.99 28.23
N MET A 230 -12.88 25.20 27.81
CA MET A 230 -11.81 25.66 26.91
C MET A 230 -12.36 25.79 25.49
N PRO A 231 -12.21 26.94 24.81
CA PRO A 231 -12.57 27.07 23.40
C PRO A 231 -11.77 26.10 22.51
N PRO A 232 -12.33 25.62 21.38
CA PRO A 232 -11.63 24.69 20.47
C PRO A 232 -10.26 25.21 19.98
N ASP A 233 -10.16 26.50 19.66
CA ASP A 233 -8.93 27.12 19.17
C ASP A 233 -7.83 27.23 20.25
N GLU A 234 -8.22 27.40 21.51
CA GLU A 234 -7.29 27.33 22.64
C GLU A 234 -6.89 25.87 22.94
N PHE A 235 -7.81 24.92 22.77
CA PHE A 235 -7.47 23.49 22.92
C PHE A 235 -6.44 23.04 21.88
N GLU A 236 -6.57 23.45 20.62
CA GLU A 236 -5.58 23.19 19.56
C GLU A 236 -4.19 23.75 19.94
N LYS A 237 -4.13 24.99 20.44
CA LYS A 237 -2.86 25.60 20.92
C LYS A 237 -2.26 24.83 22.10
N LEU A 238 -3.11 24.34 23.01
CA LEU A 238 -2.67 23.54 24.15
C LEU A 238 -2.05 22.21 23.69
N VAL A 239 -2.69 21.53 22.74
CA VAL A 239 -2.19 20.28 22.14
C VAL A 239 -0.87 20.51 21.41
N ALA A 240 -0.78 21.57 20.59
CA ALA A 240 0.47 21.96 19.93
C ALA A 240 1.60 22.19 20.96
N GLY A 241 1.30 22.86 22.07
CA GLY A 241 2.25 23.07 23.17
C GLY A 241 2.71 21.78 23.87
N PHE A 242 1.90 20.71 23.87
CA PHE A 242 2.35 19.39 24.34
C PHE A 242 3.34 18.77 23.36
N ILE A 243 3.04 18.83 22.06
CA ILE A 243 3.90 18.28 20.99
C ILE A 243 5.24 19.01 20.97
N ASP A 244 5.24 20.35 21.00
CA ASP A 244 6.45 21.18 21.02
C ASP A 244 7.36 20.89 22.24
N ARG A 245 6.77 20.38 23.32
CA ARG A 245 7.47 20.01 24.55
C ARG A 245 7.78 18.51 24.65
N MET A 246 7.51 17.75 23.58
CA MET A 246 7.72 16.29 23.53
C MET A 246 6.95 15.53 24.62
N LEU A 247 5.78 16.05 25.03
CA LEU A 247 4.99 15.46 26.11
C LEU A 247 3.99 14.44 25.56
N PRO A 248 4.11 13.14 25.88
CA PRO A 248 3.05 12.19 25.64
C PRO A 248 1.78 12.65 26.34
N SER A 249 0.65 12.54 25.64
CA SER A 249 -0.64 13.03 26.12
C SER A 249 -1.76 12.00 25.95
N PHE A 250 -2.64 11.90 26.94
CA PHE A 250 -3.75 10.95 26.92
C PHE A 250 -5.07 11.66 27.16
N SER A 251 -6.08 11.39 26.35
CA SER A 251 -7.40 12.01 26.47
C SER A 251 -8.39 11.07 27.16
N PHE A 252 -9.03 11.58 28.20
CA PHE A 252 -10.21 10.98 28.82
C PHE A 252 -11.47 11.15 27.97
N TRP A 253 -11.56 12.24 27.21
CA TRP A 253 -12.77 12.61 26.49
C TRP A 253 -12.99 11.72 25.26
N GLY A 254 -11.94 11.44 24.51
CA GLY A 254 -11.94 10.42 23.45
C GLY A 254 -11.32 10.86 22.14
N MET A 255 -11.68 10.13 21.07
CA MET A 255 -11.01 10.20 19.77
C MET A 255 -10.95 11.60 19.15
N ALA A 256 -11.92 12.48 19.42
CA ALA A 256 -11.89 13.87 18.92
C ALA A 256 -10.63 14.64 19.37
N ASP A 257 -10.14 14.37 20.58
CA ASP A 257 -8.93 14.99 21.10
C ASP A 257 -7.69 14.41 20.41
N VAL A 258 -7.71 13.11 20.12
CA VAL A 258 -6.63 12.40 19.42
C VAL A 258 -6.53 12.87 17.96
N GLU A 259 -7.66 13.11 17.30
CA GLU A 259 -7.73 13.74 15.97
C GLU A 259 -7.09 15.15 15.97
N THR A 260 -7.17 15.86 17.10
CA THR A 260 -6.58 17.20 17.28
C THR A 260 -5.06 17.16 17.57
N GLY A 261 -4.52 15.99 17.93
CA GLY A 261 -3.08 15.79 18.15
C GLY A 261 -2.69 15.20 19.51
N ILE A 262 -3.65 14.89 20.39
CA ILE A 262 -3.35 14.11 21.61
C ILE A 262 -2.82 12.71 21.21
N LEU A 263 -1.85 12.18 21.93
CA LEU A 263 -1.19 10.92 21.56
C LEU A 263 -2.15 9.73 21.57
N ALA A 264 -2.93 9.54 22.64
CA ALA A 264 -3.77 8.34 22.75
C ALA A 264 -5.07 8.54 23.55
N THR A 265 -6.01 7.62 23.36
CA THR A 265 -7.21 7.47 24.19
C THR A 265 -7.72 6.03 24.17
N MET A 266 -8.44 5.62 25.20
CA MET A 266 -9.25 4.39 25.17
C MET A 266 -10.74 4.66 24.94
N THR A 267 -11.14 5.93 24.81
CA THR A 267 -12.53 6.33 24.63
C THR A 267 -12.87 6.42 23.12
N PRO A 268 -13.80 5.58 22.61
CA PRO A 268 -14.11 5.50 21.18
C PRO A 268 -14.91 6.70 20.65
N LYS A 269 -14.88 6.89 19.32
CA LYS A 269 -15.45 8.05 18.58
C LYS A 269 -16.92 8.39 18.90
N SER A 270 -17.80 7.39 19.04
CA SER A 270 -19.24 7.60 19.14
C SER A 270 -19.75 7.78 20.58
N ASN A 271 -19.01 8.43 21.47
CA ASN A 271 -19.34 8.45 22.91
C ASN A 271 -20.66 9.17 23.24
N ILE A 272 -20.87 10.38 22.73
CA ILE A 272 -21.98 11.25 23.18
C ILE A 272 -23.37 10.79 22.69
N GLN A 273 -23.50 10.41 21.42
CA GLN A 273 -24.78 9.94 20.85
C GLN A 273 -25.26 8.64 21.49
N HIS A 274 -24.34 7.72 21.78
CA HIS A 274 -24.72 6.48 22.43
C HIS A 274 -25.03 6.67 23.90
N LEU A 275 -24.31 7.57 24.60
CA LEU A 275 -24.68 7.95 25.95
C LEU A 275 -26.08 8.57 25.98
N ALA A 276 -26.39 9.46 25.04
CA ALA A 276 -27.73 10.01 24.83
C ALA A 276 -28.78 8.92 24.60
N ARG A 277 -28.46 7.91 23.77
CA ARG A 277 -29.34 6.77 23.52
C ARG A 277 -29.56 5.92 24.77
N SER A 278 -28.53 5.67 25.56
CA SER A 278 -28.65 4.94 26.83
C SER A 278 -29.49 5.70 27.84
N VAL A 279 -29.33 7.03 27.93
CA VAL A 279 -30.21 7.89 28.73
C VAL A 279 -31.66 7.78 28.25
N ALA A 280 -31.89 7.87 26.94
CA ALA A 280 -33.22 7.70 26.35
C ALA A 280 -33.84 6.34 26.68
N VAL A 281 -33.09 5.25 26.55
CA VAL A 281 -33.56 3.89 26.90
C VAL A 281 -33.95 3.81 28.37
N ASN A 282 -33.11 4.31 29.28
CA ASN A 282 -33.40 4.28 30.71
C ASN A 282 -34.61 5.15 31.07
N ILE A 283 -34.78 6.30 30.43
CA ILE A 283 -35.97 7.14 30.55
C ILE A 283 -37.22 6.36 30.11
N MET A 284 -37.17 5.68 28.96
CA MET A 284 -38.30 4.88 28.46
C MET A 284 -38.68 3.75 29.42
N GLU A 285 -37.69 3.07 30.00
CA GLU A 285 -37.95 2.02 30.99
C GLU A 285 -38.60 2.58 32.27
N VAL A 286 -38.18 3.77 32.73
CA VAL A 286 -38.82 4.46 33.86
C VAL A 286 -40.25 4.87 33.52
N LEU A 287 -40.48 5.43 32.33
CA LEU A 287 -41.82 5.83 31.86
C LEU A 287 -42.77 4.63 31.71
N ARG A 288 -42.24 3.45 31.41
CA ARG A 288 -42.96 2.16 31.41
C ARG A 288 -43.21 1.61 32.82
N GLY A 289 -42.77 2.30 33.87
CA GLY A 289 -43.08 1.99 35.26
C GLY A 289 -41.98 1.24 36.02
N LYS A 290 -40.78 1.04 35.44
CA LYS A 290 -39.65 0.50 36.20
C LYS A 290 -39.10 1.55 37.17
N ASN A 291 -38.63 1.11 38.33
CA ASN A 291 -37.90 1.98 39.24
C ASN A 291 -36.50 2.24 38.67
N ALA A 292 -36.07 3.50 38.62
CA ALA A 292 -34.72 3.85 38.16
C ALA A 292 -33.61 3.13 38.94
N GLY A 293 -33.84 2.84 40.22
CA GLY A 293 -32.90 2.12 41.09
C GLY A 293 -32.65 0.66 40.71
N ASP A 294 -33.56 0.06 39.93
CA ASP A 294 -33.48 -1.32 39.46
C ASP A 294 -32.91 -1.41 38.03
N LEU A 295 -32.69 -0.26 37.38
CA LEU A 295 -32.09 -0.22 36.05
C LEU A 295 -30.58 -0.47 36.15
N PRO A 296 -30.00 -1.20 35.18
CA PRO A 296 -28.57 -1.42 35.13
C PRO A 296 -27.85 -0.08 35.06
N VAL A 297 -26.82 0.07 35.91
CA VAL A 297 -25.96 1.26 35.89
C VAL A 297 -24.78 1.08 34.96
N PHE A 298 -24.40 -0.16 34.65
CA PHE A 298 -23.30 -0.42 33.74
C PHE A 298 -23.74 -0.36 32.28
N PHE A 299 -22.96 0.40 31.52
CA PHE A 299 -22.98 0.36 30.07
C PHE A 299 -21.65 -0.24 29.60
N SER A 300 -21.68 -1.51 29.19
CA SER A 300 -20.50 -2.20 28.69
C SER A 300 -20.19 -1.72 27.28
N ARG A 301 -19.07 -1.01 27.13
CA ARG A 301 -18.47 -0.70 25.85
C ARG A 301 -17.09 -1.31 25.79
N GLY A 302 -16.74 -1.78 24.61
CA GLY A 302 -15.38 -2.15 24.34
C GLY A 302 -14.47 -0.94 24.36
N GLN A 303 -13.46 -0.99 25.22
CA GLN A 303 -12.37 -0.02 25.20
C GLN A 303 -11.47 -0.38 24.02
N SER A 304 -11.30 0.55 23.08
CA SER A 304 -10.37 0.39 21.96
C SER A 304 -9.30 1.47 22.09
N LEU A 305 -8.06 1.04 22.30
CA LEU A 305 -6.93 1.96 22.33
C LEU A 305 -6.79 2.59 20.94
N THR A 306 -6.81 3.91 20.88
CA THR A 306 -6.53 4.69 19.68
C THR A 306 -5.25 5.47 19.90
N ILE A 307 -4.34 5.46 18.93
CA ILE A 307 -3.05 6.17 18.98
C ILE A 307 -2.95 7.06 17.74
N ASN A 308 -2.65 8.34 17.93
CA ASN A 308 -2.25 9.22 16.84
C ASN A 308 -0.79 8.95 16.49
N TRP A 309 -0.57 8.27 15.37
CA TRP A 309 0.76 7.86 14.94
C TRP A 309 1.62 9.02 14.46
N ALA A 310 1.01 10.07 13.91
CA ALA A 310 1.72 11.30 13.56
C ALA A 310 2.24 12.00 14.82
N THR A 311 1.42 12.09 15.88
CA THR A 311 1.86 12.61 17.18
C THR A 311 2.96 11.73 17.76
N ALA A 312 2.78 10.40 17.80
CA ALA A 312 3.77 9.46 18.32
C ALA A 312 5.15 9.66 17.69
N LYS A 313 5.21 9.84 16.36
CA LYS A 313 6.46 10.18 15.65
C LYS A 313 7.00 11.56 16.02
N ALA A 314 6.13 12.57 16.10
CA ALA A 314 6.52 13.94 16.39
C ALA A 314 7.16 14.09 17.78
N ILE A 315 6.71 13.28 18.75
CA ILE A 315 7.25 13.26 20.12
C ILE A 315 8.21 12.09 20.40
N GLU A 316 8.62 11.34 19.36
CA GLU A 316 9.54 10.20 19.46
C GLU A 316 9.10 9.08 20.43
N VAL A 317 7.78 8.86 20.55
CA VAL A 317 7.21 7.76 21.33
C VAL A 317 6.89 6.58 20.41
N TYR A 318 7.51 5.44 20.67
CA TYR A 318 7.33 4.20 19.90
C TYR A 318 6.82 3.08 20.82
N PRO A 319 5.49 2.88 20.87
CA PRO A 319 4.90 1.83 21.70
C PRO A 319 5.39 0.44 21.27
N LYS A 320 5.27 -0.55 22.17
CA LYS A 320 5.60 -1.93 21.84
C LYS A 320 4.67 -2.48 20.75
N TRP A 321 5.14 -3.49 20.01
CA TRP A 321 4.40 -4.09 18.90
C TRP A 321 3.02 -4.60 19.28
N ASP A 322 2.87 -5.24 20.43
CA ASP A 322 1.58 -5.70 20.98
C ASP A 322 0.60 -4.54 21.21
N ILE A 323 1.08 -3.36 21.59
CA ILE A 323 0.27 -2.15 21.75
C ILE A 323 -0.13 -1.58 20.40
N ILE A 324 0.85 -1.35 19.49
CA ILE A 324 0.60 -0.79 18.15
C ILE A 324 -0.41 -1.64 17.41
N THR A 325 -0.17 -2.96 17.41
CA THR A 325 -0.99 -3.92 16.69
C THR A 325 -2.32 -4.19 17.39
N GLY A 326 -2.47 -3.87 18.68
CA GLY A 326 -3.76 -3.88 19.39
C GLY A 326 -4.57 -2.58 19.24
N ALA A 327 -3.93 -1.49 18.82
CA ALA A 327 -4.53 -0.17 18.74
C ALA A 327 -5.16 0.15 17.37
N GLU A 328 -6.06 1.12 17.35
CA GLU A 328 -6.48 1.85 16.16
C GLU A 328 -5.50 3.01 15.93
N LEU A 329 -4.76 2.98 14.82
CA LEU A 329 -3.77 4.02 14.51
C LEU A 329 -4.40 5.12 13.65
N LEU A 330 -4.57 6.30 14.24
CA LEU A 330 -4.94 7.52 13.51
C LEU A 330 -3.72 8.17 12.88
N ASN A 331 -3.89 8.81 11.73
CA ASN A 331 -2.81 9.47 10.99
C ASN A 331 -1.58 8.56 10.76
N ASN A 332 -1.82 7.24 10.62
CA ASN A 332 -0.78 6.26 10.26
C ASN A 332 -0.37 6.36 8.79
N ASN A 333 -1.20 7.01 7.97
CA ASN A 333 -0.94 7.15 6.56
C ASN A 333 0.36 7.90 6.30
N VAL A 334 0.97 7.49 5.20
CA VAL A 334 2.15 8.06 4.57
C VAL A 334 1.81 9.44 3.94
N GLU A 335 1.01 10.26 4.62
CA GLU A 335 0.74 11.65 4.24
C GLU A 335 1.98 12.48 4.61
N GLY A 336 2.93 12.49 3.68
CA GLY A 336 4.26 13.08 3.86
C GLY A 336 5.32 12.53 2.91
N VAL A 337 5.06 11.40 2.22
CA VAL A 337 5.95 10.95 1.14
C VAL A 337 5.67 11.79 -0.10
N GLY A 338 6.59 12.71 -0.38
CA GLY A 338 6.51 13.58 -1.56
C GLY A 338 6.60 12.83 -2.89
N ARG A 339 7.00 11.56 -2.88
CA ARG A 339 7.18 10.74 -4.08
C ARG A 339 5.97 9.85 -4.35
N ARG A 340 5.17 10.24 -5.34
CA ARG A 340 4.14 9.39 -5.94
C ARG A 340 4.69 8.68 -7.17
N LEU A 341 4.47 7.38 -7.25
CA LEU A 341 4.89 6.54 -8.35
C LEU A 341 3.65 6.04 -9.09
N THR A 342 3.60 6.16 -10.42
CA THR A 342 2.59 5.52 -11.26
C THR A 342 3.20 4.28 -11.91
N LEU A 343 2.38 3.39 -12.48
CA LEU A 343 2.90 2.25 -13.25
C LEU A 343 3.82 2.68 -14.40
N GLU A 344 3.42 3.68 -15.18
CA GLU A 344 4.23 4.23 -16.27
C GLU A 344 5.54 4.85 -15.75
N GLY A 345 5.47 5.59 -14.64
CA GLY A 345 6.63 6.17 -13.98
C GLY A 345 7.60 5.10 -13.49
N ALA A 346 7.08 4.03 -12.88
CA ALA A 346 7.82 2.85 -12.43
C ALA A 346 8.57 2.18 -13.59
N VAL A 347 7.90 1.92 -14.70
CA VAL A 347 8.49 1.31 -15.90
C VAL A 347 9.57 2.21 -16.52
N THR A 348 9.24 3.48 -16.74
CA THR A 348 10.13 4.45 -17.40
C THR A 348 11.41 4.65 -16.59
N GLU A 349 11.26 4.81 -15.28
CA GLU A 349 12.40 4.95 -14.38
C GLU A 349 13.24 3.68 -14.33
N SER A 350 12.60 2.51 -14.25
CA SER A 350 13.29 1.21 -14.24
C SER A 350 14.15 1.03 -15.49
N VAL A 351 13.61 1.25 -16.70
CA VAL A 351 14.38 1.14 -17.94
C VAL A 351 15.55 2.12 -17.97
N ARG A 352 15.35 3.34 -17.45
CA ARG A 352 16.40 4.37 -17.43
C ARG A 352 17.52 4.06 -16.44
N ALA A 353 17.16 3.49 -15.28
CA ALA A 353 18.06 3.33 -14.16
C ALA A 353 18.73 1.94 -14.11
N ASN A 354 18.09 0.92 -14.68
CA ASN A 354 18.52 -0.48 -14.57
C ASN A 354 19.99 -0.71 -14.96
N LEU A 355 20.73 -1.36 -14.06
CA LEU A 355 22.18 -1.56 -14.18
C LEU A 355 22.54 -2.62 -15.23
N ASP A 356 21.71 -3.65 -15.42
CA ASP A 356 21.96 -4.70 -16.42
C ASP A 356 21.83 -4.15 -17.84
N LEU A 357 20.82 -3.31 -18.09
CA LEU A 357 20.67 -2.64 -19.39
C LEU A 357 21.82 -1.69 -19.66
N LYS A 358 22.26 -0.90 -18.66
CA LYS A 358 23.44 -0.03 -18.78
C LYS A 358 24.72 -0.83 -19.04
N ALA A 359 24.88 -2.01 -18.45
CA ALA A 359 26.01 -2.89 -18.72
C ALA A 359 25.97 -3.42 -20.16
N LEU A 360 24.80 -3.83 -20.64
CA LEU A 360 24.62 -4.28 -22.02
C LEU A 360 24.79 -3.14 -23.03
N ASP A 361 24.39 -1.91 -22.71
CA ASP A 361 24.69 -0.71 -23.50
C ASP A 361 26.21 -0.53 -23.69
N ARG A 362 27.02 -0.79 -22.65
CA ARG A 362 28.49 -0.75 -22.75
C ARG A 362 29.04 -1.89 -23.59
N ALA A 363 28.45 -3.08 -23.52
CA ALA A 363 28.82 -4.19 -24.38
C ALA A 363 28.51 -3.89 -25.87
N VAL A 364 27.35 -3.29 -26.17
CA VAL A 364 26.98 -2.83 -27.52
C VAL A 364 27.97 -1.77 -28.03
N ALA A 365 28.35 -0.81 -27.18
CA ALA A 365 29.36 0.19 -27.53
C ALA A 365 30.74 -0.44 -27.78
N SER A 366 31.13 -1.46 -26.99
CA SER A 366 32.36 -2.23 -27.22
C SER A 366 32.32 -3.01 -28.54
N GLY A 367 31.19 -3.64 -28.86
CA GLY A 367 31.01 -4.38 -30.10
C GLY A 367 31.14 -3.51 -31.35
N LEU A 368 30.73 -2.23 -31.30
CA LEU A 368 31.00 -1.26 -32.36
C LEU A 368 32.51 -1.05 -32.60
N GLU A 369 33.32 -1.07 -31.54
CA GLU A 369 34.77 -0.99 -31.67
C GLU A 369 35.35 -2.28 -32.24
N ASP A 370 34.78 -3.45 -31.94
CA ASP A 370 35.19 -4.71 -32.56
C ASP A 370 34.89 -4.75 -34.07
N VAL A 371 33.79 -4.12 -34.53
CA VAL A 371 33.53 -3.90 -35.96
C VAL A 371 34.63 -3.04 -36.60
N LYS A 372 35.07 -1.98 -35.92
CA LYS A 372 36.17 -1.12 -36.39
C LYS A 372 37.51 -1.86 -36.40
N LYS A 373 37.79 -2.69 -35.40
CA LYS A 373 38.97 -3.57 -35.38
C LYS A 373 38.96 -4.53 -36.57
N SER A 374 37.84 -5.20 -36.84
CA SER A 374 37.73 -6.06 -38.03
C SER A 374 37.86 -5.30 -39.35
N ARG A 375 37.49 -4.01 -39.39
CA ARG A 375 37.73 -3.15 -40.56
C ARG A 375 39.20 -2.76 -40.71
N ALA A 376 39.97 -2.68 -39.61
CA ALA A 376 41.37 -2.28 -39.65
C ALA A 376 42.24 -3.25 -40.48
N ASP A 377 41.88 -4.54 -40.52
CA ASP A 377 42.53 -5.54 -41.38
C ASP A 377 42.41 -5.22 -42.89
N LEU A 378 41.48 -4.33 -43.27
CA LEU A 378 41.28 -3.85 -44.64
C LEU A 378 41.98 -2.51 -44.90
N LEU A 379 42.72 -1.96 -43.93
CA LEU A 379 43.43 -0.67 -44.02
C LEU A 379 44.95 -0.87 -44.03
N PRO A 380 45.74 0.16 -44.41
CA PRO A 380 47.18 0.01 -44.48
C PRO A 380 47.75 -0.15 -43.07
N GLN A 381 48.60 -1.15 -42.90
CA GLN A 381 49.35 -1.41 -41.68
C GLN A 381 50.77 -0.92 -41.90
N LEU A 382 51.30 -0.12 -40.97
CA LEU A 382 52.67 0.39 -40.99
C LEU A 382 53.37 -0.03 -39.70
N GLY A 383 54.51 -0.69 -39.82
CA GLY A 383 55.37 -1.08 -38.71
C GLY A 383 56.73 -0.43 -38.83
N LEU A 384 57.28 0.01 -37.69
CA LEU A 384 58.67 0.42 -37.56
C LEU A 384 59.40 -0.64 -36.72
N GLY A 385 60.39 -1.28 -37.31
CA GLY A 385 61.31 -2.20 -36.65
C GLY A 385 62.68 -1.59 -36.50
N SER A 386 63.44 -2.07 -35.51
CA SER A 386 64.88 -1.91 -35.46
C SER A 386 65.50 -3.21 -34.99
N GLU A 387 66.57 -3.63 -35.65
CA GLU A 387 67.25 -4.87 -35.39
C GLU A 387 68.74 -4.60 -35.19
N ALA A 388 69.29 -5.06 -34.06
CA ALA A 388 70.72 -5.17 -33.86
C ALA A 388 71.10 -6.65 -34.00
N ARG A 389 71.93 -6.96 -35.00
CA ARG A 389 72.32 -8.32 -35.32
C ARG A 389 73.82 -8.48 -35.19
N MET A 390 74.23 -9.56 -34.53
CA MET A 390 75.62 -10.01 -34.47
C MET A 390 75.71 -11.43 -35.02
N ILE A 391 76.70 -11.68 -35.88
CA ILE A 391 77.03 -12.99 -36.41
C ILE A 391 78.48 -13.35 -36.09
N ASP A 392 78.84 -14.63 -36.26
CA ASP A 392 80.20 -15.11 -36.03
C ASP A 392 81.17 -14.51 -37.06
N ASP A 393 82.42 -14.30 -36.64
CA ASP A 393 83.43 -13.55 -37.39
C ASP A 393 83.86 -14.31 -38.67
N ASP A 394 83.99 -15.63 -38.59
CA ASP A 394 84.30 -16.50 -39.72
C ASP A 394 83.23 -16.46 -40.82
N ARG A 395 81.95 -16.38 -40.41
CA ARG A 395 80.79 -16.24 -41.29
C ARG A 395 80.73 -14.83 -41.90
N ALA A 396 81.09 -13.80 -41.15
CA ALA A 396 81.18 -12.44 -41.65
C ALA A 396 82.32 -12.29 -42.68
N ARG A 397 83.51 -12.83 -42.39
CA ARG A 397 84.65 -12.88 -43.33
C ARG A 397 84.30 -13.63 -44.61
N ALA A 398 83.62 -14.77 -44.50
CA ALA A 398 83.17 -15.55 -45.65
C ALA A 398 82.15 -14.80 -46.54
N ALA A 399 81.43 -13.82 -45.98
CA ALA A 399 80.43 -13.04 -46.70
C ALA A 399 81.00 -11.88 -47.52
N GLN A 400 82.31 -11.58 -47.43
CA GLN A 400 83.01 -10.62 -48.29
C GLN A 400 82.28 -9.27 -48.47
N GLY A 401 81.93 -8.60 -47.36
CA GLY A 401 81.24 -7.31 -47.40
C GLY A 401 79.72 -7.41 -47.44
N GLN A 402 79.14 -8.56 -47.80
CA GLN A 402 77.69 -8.73 -47.92
C GLN A 402 76.98 -8.92 -46.58
N ARG A 403 77.70 -9.34 -45.52
CA ARG A 403 77.14 -9.56 -44.18
C ARG A 403 78.17 -9.17 -43.11
N PRO A 404 78.12 -7.92 -42.62
CA PRO A 404 78.97 -7.46 -41.53
C PRO A 404 78.76 -8.26 -40.23
N GLU A 405 79.81 -8.40 -39.42
CA GLU A 405 79.79 -9.08 -38.10
C GLU A 405 78.75 -8.46 -37.17
N LYS A 406 78.71 -7.12 -37.10
CA LYS A 406 77.74 -6.36 -36.31
C LYS A 406 77.01 -5.39 -37.21
N THR A 407 75.68 -5.42 -37.17
CA THR A 407 74.82 -4.52 -37.93
C THR A 407 73.71 -3.99 -37.04
N TRP A 408 73.44 -2.69 -37.11
CA TRP A 408 72.24 -2.08 -36.58
C TRP A 408 71.43 -1.49 -37.72
N SER A 409 70.20 -1.97 -37.89
CA SER A 409 69.29 -1.51 -38.93
C SER A 409 67.95 -1.07 -38.36
N GLY A 410 67.27 -0.20 -39.12
CA GLY A 410 65.86 0.13 -38.96
C GLY A 410 65.08 -0.35 -40.18
N SER A 411 63.84 -0.74 -39.99
CA SER A 411 62.94 -1.08 -41.09
C SER A 411 61.58 -0.43 -40.93
N ILE A 412 61.03 0.10 -42.01
CA ILE A 412 59.62 0.47 -42.12
C ILE A 412 58.97 -0.54 -43.04
N THR A 413 58.06 -1.36 -42.51
CA THR A 413 57.27 -2.32 -43.27
C THR A 413 55.84 -1.79 -43.40
N GLY A 414 55.34 -1.72 -44.63
CA GLY A 414 53.96 -1.41 -44.92
C GLY A 414 53.27 -2.60 -45.58
N SER A 415 52.05 -2.94 -45.15
CA SER A 415 51.21 -3.90 -45.84
C SER A 415 49.77 -3.42 -45.97
N GLN A 416 49.12 -3.76 -47.08
CA GLN A 416 47.72 -3.45 -47.34
C GLN A 416 47.07 -4.63 -48.05
N VAL A 417 46.01 -5.18 -47.45
CA VAL A 417 45.15 -6.13 -48.12
C VAL A 417 44.39 -5.42 -49.23
N ILE A 418 44.73 -5.68 -50.49
CA ILE A 418 43.99 -5.14 -51.64
C ILE A 418 42.68 -5.91 -51.80
N TYR A 419 42.75 -7.24 -51.64
CA TYR A 419 41.58 -8.09 -51.65
C TYR A 419 41.81 -9.38 -50.85
N SER A 420 40.90 -9.67 -49.93
CA SER A 420 40.80 -10.96 -49.24
C SER A 420 39.34 -11.20 -48.89
N ASP A 421 38.74 -12.26 -49.43
CA ASP A 421 37.35 -12.57 -49.08
C ASP A 421 37.22 -12.93 -47.59
N LYS A 422 38.27 -13.50 -46.97
CA LYS A 422 38.34 -13.77 -45.53
C LYS A 422 38.27 -12.50 -44.69
N ALA A 423 39.05 -11.46 -45.03
CA ALA A 423 39.03 -10.19 -44.31
C ALA A 423 37.69 -9.44 -44.48
N TRP A 424 37.16 -9.39 -45.71
CA TRP A 424 35.83 -8.81 -45.97
C TRP A 424 34.70 -9.58 -45.28
N SER A 425 34.82 -10.91 -45.22
CA SER A 425 33.90 -11.79 -44.48
C SER A 425 33.96 -11.47 -43.00
N ALA A 426 35.15 -11.40 -42.39
CA ALA A 426 35.33 -11.08 -40.97
C ALA A 426 34.67 -9.73 -40.59
N TYR A 427 34.89 -8.68 -41.39
CA TYR A 427 34.24 -7.39 -41.20
C TYR A 427 32.70 -7.48 -41.28
N THR A 428 32.18 -8.17 -42.28
CA THR A 428 30.73 -8.33 -42.48
C THR A 428 30.10 -9.18 -41.36
N VAL A 429 30.78 -10.25 -40.93
CA VAL A 429 30.38 -11.12 -39.82
C VAL A 429 30.32 -10.32 -38.54
N SER A 430 31.37 -9.55 -38.23
CA SER A 430 31.42 -8.68 -37.05
C SER A 430 30.24 -7.71 -37.03
N LYS A 431 29.88 -7.10 -38.18
CA LYS A 431 28.69 -6.24 -38.30
C LYS A 431 27.37 -6.98 -38.02
N GLN A 432 27.23 -8.22 -38.47
CA GLN A 432 26.01 -9.01 -38.20
C GLN A 432 25.95 -9.50 -36.75
N THR A 433 27.09 -9.85 -36.15
CA THR A 433 27.17 -10.18 -34.71
C THR A 433 26.84 -8.96 -33.85
N GLN A 434 27.30 -7.77 -34.24
CA GLN A 434 26.91 -6.52 -33.59
C GLN A 434 25.39 -6.28 -33.69
N LYS A 435 24.79 -6.52 -34.86
CA LYS A 435 23.33 -6.43 -35.01
C LYS A 435 22.60 -7.43 -34.10
N ALA A 436 23.10 -8.65 -33.94
CA ALA A 436 22.51 -9.61 -33.01
C ALA A 436 22.55 -9.09 -31.56
N LEU A 437 23.68 -8.50 -31.15
CA LEU A 437 23.84 -7.91 -29.81
C LEU A 437 22.89 -6.72 -29.56
N GLU A 438 22.58 -5.93 -30.61
CA GLU A 438 21.58 -4.85 -30.54
C GLU A 438 20.15 -5.39 -30.33
N GLU A 439 19.80 -6.53 -30.92
CA GLU A 439 18.51 -7.19 -30.72
C GLU A 439 18.44 -7.89 -29.34
N ASP A 440 19.54 -8.47 -28.85
CA ASP A 440 19.63 -9.00 -27.48
C ASP A 440 19.42 -7.89 -26.44
N ARG A 441 19.90 -6.67 -26.72
CA ARG A 441 19.63 -5.48 -25.91
C ARG A 441 18.15 -5.13 -25.87
N GLU A 442 17.46 -5.18 -27.01
CA GLU A 442 16.01 -4.92 -27.05
C GLU A 442 15.23 -5.99 -26.28
N THR A 443 15.68 -7.25 -26.34
CA THR A 443 15.12 -8.34 -25.52
C THR A 443 15.20 -8.01 -24.02
N LEU A 444 16.39 -7.62 -23.54
CA LEU A 444 16.57 -7.25 -22.13
C LEU A 444 15.73 -6.03 -21.74
N ARG A 445 15.61 -5.04 -22.62
CA ARG A 445 14.76 -3.86 -22.39
C ARG A 445 13.30 -4.28 -22.18
N LEU A 446 12.76 -5.15 -23.04
CA LEU A 446 11.39 -5.65 -22.90
C LEU A 446 11.21 -6.48 -21.62
N ASP A 447 12.20 -7.29 -21.24
CA ASP A 447 12.20 -8.05 -19.97
C ASP A 447 12.16 -7.12 -18.74
N ILE A 448 12.90 -6.01 -18.77
CA ILE A 448 12.90 -5.02 -17.69
C ILE A 448 11.55 -4.30 -17.61
N ILE A 449 10.94 -3.95 -18.75
CA ILE A 449 9.61 -3.34 -18.77
C ILE A 449 8.59 -4.29 -18.11
N ASN A 450 8.57 -5.57 -18.49
CA ASN A 450 7.70 -6.57 -17.89
C ASN A 450 7.95 -6.69 -16.38
N SER A 451 9.20 -6.83 -15.99
CA SER A 451 9.60 -7.03 -14.59
C SER A 451 9.22 -5.84 -13.71
N ALA A 452 9.42 -4.61 -14.20
CA ALA A 452 9.03 -3.38 -13.53
C ALA A 452 7.51 -3.28 -13.38
N ALA A 453 6.76 -3.59 -14.44
CA ALA A 453 5.30 -3.56 -14.40
C ALA A 453 4.75 -4.58 -13.39
N VAL A 454 5.25 -5.81 -13.40
CA VAL A 454 4.85 -6.86 -12.46
C VAL A 454 5.25 -6.51 -11.02
N ALA A 455 6.44 -5.97 -10.79
CA ALA A 455 6.87 -5.54 -9.45
C ALA A 455 5.96 -4.42 -8.90
N TYR A 456 5.57 -3.46 -9.74
CA TYR A 456 4.64 -2.40 -9.35
C TYR A 456 3.25 -2.96 -9.01
N LEU A 457 2.70 -3.85 -9.83
CA LEU A 457 1.43 -4.53 -9.55
C LEU A 457 1.49 -5.36 -8.27
N ASN A 458 2.64 -5.97 -7.96
CA ASN A 458 2.85 -6.70 -6.71
C ASN A 458 2.83 -5.77 -5.49
N VAL A 459 3.33 -4.53 -5.59
CA VAL A 459 3.22 -3.53 -4.52
C VAL A 459 1.75 -3.18 -4.28
N LEU A 460 0.99 -2.87 -5.34
CA LEU A 460 -0.44 -2.58 -5.23
C LEU A 460 -1.22 -3.75 -4.63
N ARG A 461 -0.90 -4.98 -5.03
CA ARG A 461 -1.49 -6.21 -4.48
C ARG A 461 -1.20 -6.37 -3.00
N ALA A 462 0.07 -6.23 -2.59
CA ALA A 462 0.46 -6.37 -1.19
C ALA A 462 -0.20 -5.30 -0.31
N GLU A 463 -0.37 -4.08 -0.84
CA GLU A 463 -1.06 -2.99 -0.15
C GLU A 463 -2.56 -3.29 0.02
N ALA A 464 -3.22 -3.80 -1.03
CA ALA A 464 -4.61 -4.24 -0.95
C ALA A 464 -4.81 -5.36 0.08
N VAL A 465 -3.91 -6.35 0.11
CA VAL A 465 -3.96 -7.44 1.10
C VAL A 465 -3.75 -6.93 2.52
N LEU A 466 -2.81 -6.00 2.74
CA LEU A 466 -2.59 -5.37 4.04
C LEU A 466 -3.86 -4.63 4.52
N ASN A 467 -4.51 -3.90 3.64
CA ASN A 467 -5.75 -3.19 3.98
C ASN A 467 -6.85 -4.17 4.40
N ILE A 468 -7.07 -5.25 3.63
CA ILE A 468 -8.05 -6.29 3.96
C ILE A 468 -7.74 -6.95 5.31
N GLN A 469 -6.48 -7.30 5.57
CA GLN A 469 -6.09 -7.90 6.86
C GLN A 469 -6.27 -6.92 8.03
N THR A 470 -5.99 -5.64 7.81
CA THR A 470 -6.20 -4.58 8.79
C THR A 470 -7.68 -4.39 9.12
N ASP A 471 -8.55 -4.41 8.12
CA ASP A 471 -9.99 -4.28 8.31
C ASP A 471 -10.59 -5.51 9.00
N ASN A 472 -10.11 -6.71 8.66
CA ASN A 472 -10.48 -7.93 9.33
C ASN A 472 -9.99 -7.97 10.80
N LEU A 473 -8.81 -7.44 11.09
CA LEU A 473 -8.33 -7.24 12.47
C LEU A 473 -9.25 -6.31 13.26
N LYS A 474 -9.68 -5.19 12.67
CA LYS A 474 -10.68 -4.29 13.30
C LYS A 474 -12.00 -5.00 13.57
N LEU A 475 -12.48 -5.81 12.62
CA LEU A 475 -13.71 -6.59 12.77
C LEU A 475 -13.59 -7.63 13.92
N THR A 476 -12.48 -8.36 13.99
CA THR A 476 -12.21 -9.32 15.08
C THR A 476 -12.20 -8.63 16.44
N ARG A 477 -11.58 -7.44 16.56
CA ARG A 477 -11.65 -6.66 17.80
C ARG A 477 -13.08 -6.28 18.16
N ALA A 478 -13.86 -5.79 17.19
CA ALA A 478 -15.27 -5.45 17.44
C ALA A 478 -16.08 -6.66 17.92
N ASN A 479 -15.80 -7.85 17.39
CA ASN A 479 -16.45 -9.09 17.81
C ASN A 479 -15.99 -9.58 19.19
N LEU A 480 -14.70 -9.45 19.54
CA LEU A 480 -14.19 -9.69 20.89
C LEU A 480 -14.92 -8.83 21.92
N GLU A 481 -15.11 -7.55 21.62
CA GLU A 481 -15.80 -6.63 22.52
C GLU A 481 -17.29 -6.99 22.69
N ARG A 482 -17.96 -7.42 21.61
CA ARG A 482 -19.32 -7.97 21.70
C ARG A 482 -19.36 -9.22 22.59
N ALA A 483 -18.38 -10.12 22.49
CA ALA A 483 -18.31 -11.31 23.33
C ALA A 483 -18.11 -10.97 24.81
N LYS A 484 -17.23 -10.01 25.14
CA LYS A 484 -17.05 -9.52 26.52
C LYS A 484 -18.35 -8.96 27.10
N VAL A 485 -19.10 -8.19 26.32
CA VAL A 485 -20.42 -7.69 26.73
C VAL A 485 -21.36 -8.85 27.03
N ARG A 486 -21.46 -9.84 26.15
CA ARG A 486 -22.32 -11.02 26.33
C ARG A 486 -21.97 -11.82 27.59
N VAL A 487 -20.69 -11.99 27.90
CA VAL A 487 -20.25 -12.63 29.15
C VAL A 487 -20.66 -11.79 30.36
N SER A 488 -20.49 -10.47 30.30
CA SER A 488 -20.84 -9.57 31.42
C SER A 488 -22.33 -9.58 31.78
N VAL A 489 -23.21 -9.88 30.81
CA VAL A 489 -24.67 -10.00 31.01
C VAL A 489 -25.12 -11.46 31.18
N GLY A 490 -24.20 -12.41 31.27
CA GLY A 490 -24.49 -13.84 31.46
C GLY A 490 -25.07 -14.56 30.23
N ALA A 491 -25.01 -13.95 29.04
CA ALA A 491 -25.51 -14.52 27.78
C ALA A 491 -24.49 -15.44 27.07
N ALA A 492 -23.27 -15.53 27.58
CA ALA A 492 -22.17 -16.36 27.07
C ALA A 492 -21.22 -16.74 28.23
N GLY A 493 -20.42 -17.80 28.05
CA GLY A 493 -19.37 -18.19 28.98
C GLY A 493 -17.99 -17.56 28.66
N PRO A 494 -17.05 -17.54 29.62
CA PRO A 494 -15.72 -16.94 29.45
C PRO A 494 -14.88 -17.61 28.34
N GLU A 495 -15.17 -18.87 27.99
CA GLU A 495 -14.55 -19.58 26.86
C GLU A 495 -14.72 -18.84 25.52
N GLU A 496 -15.78 -18.05 25.37
CA GLU A 496 -16.03 -17.28 24.16
C GLU A 496 -15.05 -16.10 24.02
N VAL A 497 -14.72 -15.45 25.15
CA VAL A 497 -13.73 -14.36 25.20
C VAL A 497 -12.35 -14.91 24.86
N TYR A 498 -11.96 -16.04 25.48
CA TYR A 498 -10.66 -16.66 25.18
C TYR A 498 -10.53 -17.09 23.72
N ARG A 499 -11.62 -17.53 23.08
CA ARG A 499 -11.61 -17.85 21.65
C ARG A 499 -11.37 -16.62 20.79
N TRP A 500 -12.03 -15.49 21.09
CA TRP A 500 -11.81 -14.24 20.38
C TRP A 500 -10.43 -13.63 20.66
N GLU A 501 -9.87 -13.80 21.85
CA GLU A 501 -8.49 -13.37 22.16
C GLU A 501 -7.46 -14.18 21.35
N SER A 502 -7.66 -15.49 21.25
CA SER A 502 -6.88 -16.36 20.36
C SER A 502 -6.99 -15.90 18.90
N GLU A 503 -8.20 -15.58 18.45
CA GLU A 503 -8.44 -15.12 17.08
C GLU A 503 -7.78 -13.76 16.82
N LEU A 504 -7.89 -12.83 17.77
CA LEU A 504 -7.25 -11.52 17.69
C LEU A 504 -5.74 -11.66 17.52
N ALA A 505 -5.08 -12.54 18.27
CA ALA A 505 -3.65 -12.80 18.14
C ALA A 505 -3.27 -13.35 16.75
N ASN A 506 -4.09 -14.24 16.18
CA ASN A 506 -3.86 -14.75 14.82
C ASN A 506 -4.00 -13.63 13.77
N ARG A 507 -5.04 -12.80 13.87
CA ARG A 507 -5.25 -11.68 12.92
C ARG A 507 -4.18 -10.61 13.02
N LEU A 508 -3.63 -10.42 14.22
CA LEU A 508 -2.46 -9.60 14.45
C LEU A 508 -1.26 -10.06 13.61
N GLN A 509 -0.98 -11.35 13.69
CA GLN A 509 0.12 -11.98 12.98
C GLN A 509 -0.10 -11.90 11.46
N ASP A 510 -1.33 -12.12 10.99
CA ASP A 510 -1.70 -11.98 9.58
C ASP A 510 -1.43 -10.56 9.06
N ALA A 511 -1.80 -9.52 9.84
CA ALA A 511 -1.57 -8.13 9.47
C ALA A 511 -0.06 -7.78 9.42
N LEU A 512 0.72 -8.23 10.41
CA LEU A 512 2.18 -8.04 10.42
C LEU A 512 2.87 -8.73 9.23
N ASN A 513 2.44 -9.94 8.88
CA ASN A 513 2.95 -10.67 7.72
C ASN A 513 2.61 -9.95 6.41
N ALA A 514 1.39 -9.39 6.30
CA ALA A 514 0.98 -8.60 5.14
C ALA A 514 1.79 -7.30 5.02
N GLU A 515 2.10 -6.65 6.14
CA GLU A 515 2.95 -5.46 6.17
C GLU A 515 4.38 -5.79 5.71
N SER A 516 4.97 -6.87 6.23
CA SER A 516 6.27 -7.35 5.76
C SER A 516 6.26 -7.62 4.26
N SER A 517 5.21 -8.26 3.75
CA SER A 517 5.06 -8.57 2.31
C SER A 517 5.00 -7.30 1.45
N LEU A 518 4.37 -6.22 1.96
CA LEU A 518 4.36 -4.92 1.30
C LEU A 518 5.76 -4.28 1.28
N LEU A 519 6.49 -4.34 2.39
CA LEU A 519 7.86 -3.83 2.48
C LEU A 519 8.81 -4.58 1.53
N ASP A 520 8.66 -5.89 1.41
CA ASP A 520 9.43 -6.72 0.47
C ASP A 520 9.11 -6.34 -0.99
N ALA A 521 7.83 -6.20 -1.33
CA ALA A 521 7.42 -5.77 -2.67
C ALA A 521 7.96 -4.38 -3.03
N ARG A 522 7.95 -3.44 -2.07
CA ARG A 522 8.52 -2.10 -2.26
C ARG A 522 10.04 -2.14 -2.43
N SER A 523 10.73 -2.98 -1.66
CA SER A 523 12.18 -3.16 -1.76
C SER A 523 12.59 -3.73 -3.11
N GLU A 524 11.83 -4.69 -3.65
CA GLU A 524 12.05 -5.21 -5.00
C GLU A 524 11.82 -4.15 -6.08
N MET A 525 10.76 -3.36 -5.95
CA MET A 525 10.52 -2.23 -6.86
C MET A 525 11.67 -1.21 -6.83
N ASN A 526 12.15 -0.86 -5.63
CA ASN A 526 13.32 0.01 -5.45
C ASN A 526 14.59 -0.58 -6.07
N ARG A 527 14.82 -1.89 -5.94
CA ARG A 527 15.96 -2.57 -6.58
C ARG A 527 15.92 -2.44 -8.10
N ILE A 528 14.77 -2.63 -8.72
CA ILE A 528 14.61 -2.52 -10.19
C ILE A 528 14.83 -1.07 -10.66
N MET A 529 14.37 -0.08 -9.88
CA MET A 529 14.58 1.36 -10.15
C MET A 529 15.98 1.88 -9.77
N ASP A 530 16.87 1.02 -9.25
CA ASP A 530 18.20 1.41 -8.73
C ASP A 530 18.11 2.51 -7.65
N ARG A 531 17.22 2.28 -6.66
CA ARG A 531 16.97 3.16 -5.50
C ARG A 531 17.39 2.49 -4.19
N PRO A 532 17.63 3.28 -3.12
CA PRO A 532 17.78 2.72 -1.78
C PRO A 532 16.60 1.81 -1.44
N LEU A 533 16.87 0.59 -0.95
CA LEU A 533 15.85 -0.45 -0.75
C LEU A 533 14.69 0.01 0.15
N THR A 534 14.99 0.86 1.14
CA THR A 534 14.03 1.37 2.12
C THR A 534 13.46 2.75 1.75
N GLU A 535 13.72 3.27 0.55
CA GLU A 535 13.13 4.54 0.12
C GLU A 535 11.60 4.40 0.06
N ALA A 536 10.89 5.27 0.78
CA ALA A 536 9.44 5.26 0.80
C ALA A 536 8.88 5.93 -0.46
N PHE A 537 7.88 5.31 -1.07
CA PHE A 537 7.07 5.87 -2.16
C PHE A 537 5.60 5.48 -1.95
N ALA A 538 4.69 6.30 -2.48
CA ALA A 538 3.26 5.99 -2.50
C ALA A 538 2.84 5.65 -3.94
N PRO A 539 2.20 4.50 -4.19
CA PRO A 539 1.60 4.23 -5.49
C PRO A 539 0.47 5.25 -5.75
N ALA A 540 0.36 5.78 -6.97
CA ALA A 540 -0.67 6.76 -7.31
C ALA A 540 -2.06 6.11 -7.44
N GLU A 541 -2.09 4.82 -7.78
CA GLU A 541 -3.31 4.04 -8.03
C GLU A 541 -3.89 3.37 -6.76
N THR A 542 -3.50 3.82 -5.56
CA THR A 542 -4.05 3.32 -4.28
C THR A 542 -5.51 3.73 -4.08
N GLY A 543 -6.35 2.79 -3.62
CA GLY A 543 -7.76 3.07 -3.25
C GLY A 543 -8.74 3.13 -4.44
N ILE A 544 -8.31 2.72 -5.64
CA ILE A 544 -9.16 2.73 -6.83
C ILE A 544 -10.14 1.56 -6.78
N ARG A 545 -11.45 1.88 -6.81
CA ARG A 545 -12.55 0.90 -6.75
C ARG A 545 -12.62 -0.06 -7.95
N ASP A 546 -11.96 0.28 -9.05
CA ASP A 546 -11.83 -0.56 -10.24
C ASP A 546 -10.43 -0.43 -10.87
N PRO A 547 -9.43 -1.16 -10.36
CA PRO A 547 -8.07 -1.09 -10.87
C PRO A 547 -7.95 -1.52 -12.34
N VAL A 548 -8.89 -2.33 -12.83
CA VAL A 548 -8.95 -2.77 -14.24
C VAL A 548 -9.21 -1.59 -15.18
N SER A 549 -10.05 -0.64 -14.77
CA SER A 549 -10.38 0.56 -15.55
C SER A 549 -9.28 1.63 -15.55
N VAL A 550 -8.32 1.56 -14.63
CA VAL A 550 -7.23 2.55 -14.52
C VAL A 550 -5.91 2.03 -15.08
N VAL A 551 -5.69 0.72 -15.01
CA VAL A 551 -4.45 0.08 -15.48
C VAL A 551 -4.61 -0.60 -16.85
N GLY A 552 -5.85 -0.94 -17.25
CA GLY A 552 -6.16 -1.58 -18.52
C GLY A 552 -6.70 -0.62 -19.59
N GLU A 553 -6.66 -1.06 -20.85
CA GLU A 553 -7.28 -0.36 -21.99
C GLU A 553 -8.68 -0.95 -22.27
N PRO A 554 -9.76 -0.16 -22.12
CA PRO A 554 -11.12 -0.66 -22.29
C PRO A 554 -11.41 -1.35 -23.63
N ARG A 555 -10.72 -0.93 -24.70
CA ARG A 555 -10.90 -1.51 -26.04
C ARG A 555 -10.50 -2.99 -26.14
N ILE A 556 -9.70 -3.53 -25.20
CA ILE A 556 -9.33 -4.95 -25.24
C ILE A 556 -10.44 -5.88 -24.75
N PHE A 557 -11.30 -5.40 -23.84
CA PHE A 557 -12.28 -6.24 -23.15
C PHE A 557 -13.30 -6.93 -24.05
N PRO A 558 -13.85 -6.31 -25.12
CA PRO A 558 -14.75 -7.00 -26.04
C PRO A 558 -14.15 -8.27 -26.64
N TYR A 559 -12.84 -8.30 -26.89
CA TYR A 559 -12.15 -9.46 -27.45
C TYR A 559 -11.98 -10.60 -26.42
N LEU A 560 -12.19 -10.33 -25.13
CA LEU A 560 -12.07 -11.29 -24.04
C LEU A 560 -13.41 -11.91 -23.58
N GLU A 561 -14.53 -11.44 -24.11
CA GLU A 561 -15.87 -11.82 -23.63
C GLU A 561 -16.27 -13.27 -23.93
N THR A 562 -15.75 -13.86 -25.02
CA THR A 562 -16.15 -15.21 -25.45
C THR A 562 -14.94 -16.10 -25.72
N PRO A 563 -15.04 -17.42 -25.47
CA PRO A 563 -13.95 -18.35 -25.77
C PRO A 563 -13.49 -18.33 -27.23
N ARG A 564 -14.40 -18.03 -28.18
CA ARG A 564 -14.07 -17.89 -29.60
C ARG A 564 -13.22 -16.65 -29.86
N ARG A 565 -13.63 -15.48 -29.35
CA ARG A 565 -12.87 -14.23 -29.54
C ARG A 565 -11.48 -14.31 -28.89
N VAL A 566 -11.39 -14.88 -27.68
CA VAL A 566 -10.09 -15.11 -27.01
C VAL A 566 -9.19 -16.03 -27.83
N ARG A 567 -9.73 -17.06 -28.47
CA ARG A 567 -8.95 -17.95 -29.34
C ARG A 567 -8.39 -17.20 -30.55
N VAL A 568 -9.23 -16.44 -31.26
CA VAL A 568 -8.80 -15.64 -32.43
C VAL A 568 -7.73 -14.63 -32.02
N LEU A 569 -7.92 -13.95 -30.88
CA LEU A 569 -6.93 -13.03 -30.34
C LEU A 569 -5.62 -13.74 -29.95
N SER A 570 -5.70 -14.96 -29.42
CA SER A 570 -4.53 -15.78 -29.10
C SER A 570 -3.76 -16.21 -30.34
N ASP A 571 -4.46 -16.54 -31.43
CA ASP A 571 -3.83 -16.91 -32.71
C ASP A 571 -3.11 -15.68 -33.30
N PHE A 572 -3.76 -14.52 -33.29
CA PHE A 572 -3.16 -13.23 -33.67
C PHE A 572 -1.87 -12.94 -32.89
N PHE A 573 -1.89 -12.98 -31.56
CA PHE A 573 -0.69 -12.72 -30.75
C PHE A 573 0.40 -13.78 -30.96
N ALA A 574 0.04 -15.04 -31.23
CA ALA A 574 1.02 -16.08 -31.53
C ALA A 574 1.72 -15.88 -32.89
N GLU A 575 1.06 -15.25 -33.85
CA GLU A 575 1.62 -14.84 -35.14
C GLU A 575 2.47 -13.57 -35.00
N GLU A 576 1.91 -12.51 -34.40
CA GLU A 576 2.61 -11.23 -34.20
C GLU A 576 3.88 -11.37 -33.37
N SER A 577 3.86 -12.22 -32.33
CA SER A 577 5.05 -12.51 -31.51
C SER A 577 6.23 -13.03 -32.34
N ARG A 578 6.00 -13.77 -33.44
CA ARG A 578 7.08 -14.22 -34.32
C ARG A 578 7.65 -13.12 -35.21
N VAL A 579 6.85 -12.12 -35.52
CA VAL A 579 7.24 -11.00 -36.39
C VAL A 579 7.99 -9.94 -35.60
N LYS A 580 7.54 -9.68 -34.37
CA LYS A 580 8.07 -8.62 -33.52
C LYS A 580 9.22 -9.07 -32.60
N ALA A 581 9.39 -10.36 -32.32
CA ALA A 581 10.41 -10.87 -31.40
C ALA A 581 11.86 -10.47 -31.79
N PRO A 582 12.55 -9.66 -30.97
CA PRO A 582 13.96 -9.35 -31.17
C PRO A 582 14.85 -10.60 -31.05
N GLU A 583 14.47 -11.60 -30.24
CA GLU A 583 15.21 -12.85 -30.09
C GLU A 583 15.35 -13.60 -31.42
N LEU A 584 14.33 -13.55 -32.29
CA LEU A 584 14.40 -14.15 -33.62
C LEU A 584 15.25 -13.32 -34.58
N ARG A 585 15.21 -12.00 -34.48
CA ARG A 585 16.05 -11.09 -35.28
C ARG A 585 17.53 -11.23 -34.95
N ALA A 586 17.86 -11.47 -33.67
CA ALA A 586 19.22 -11.79 -33.24
C ALA A 586 19.73 -13.07 -33.92
N ILE A 587 18.93 -14.14 -33.89
CA ILE A 587 19.28 -15.41 -34.56
C ILE A 587 19.38 -15.21 -36.08
N ASP A 588 18.48 -14.44 -36.70
CA ASP A 588 18.52 -14.13 -38.14
C ASP A 588 19.79 -13.37 -38.56
N ALA A 589 20.26 -12.44 -37.72
CA ALA A 589 21.54 -11.78 -37.92
C ALA A 589 22.71 -12.76 -37.83
N LEU A 590 22.70 -13.69 -36.86
CA LEU A 590 23.71 -14.74 -36.75
C LEU A 590 23.70 -15.73 -37.92
N ILE A 591 22.52 -16.13 -38.43
CA ILE A 591 22.40 -16.94 -39.64
C ILE A 591 23.00 -16.20 -40.83
N THR A 592 22.72 -14.90 -40.97
CA THR A 592 23.30 -14.04 -42.02
C THR A 592 24.83 -13.96 -41.90
N ALA A 593 25.35 -13.86 -40.68
CA ALA A 593 26.78 -13.93 -40.41
C ALA A 593 27.39 -15.26 -40.89
N ARG A 594 26.77 -16.40 -40.54
CA ARG A 594 27.26 -17.73 -40.96
C ARG A 594 27.12 -17.97 -42.47
N MET A 595 26.08 -17.45 -43.11
CA MET A 595 25.96 -17.46 -44.57
C MET A 595 27.10 -16.70 -45.26
N ARG A 596 27.58 -15.59 -44.66
CA ARG A 596 28.74 -14.86 -45.16
C ARG A 596 30.03 -15.68 -45.05
N VAL A 597 30.22 -16.40 -43.94
CA VAL A 597 31.35 -17.35 -43.75
C VAL A 597 31.31 -18.45 -44.81
N LEU A 598 30.15 -19.06 -45.05
CA LEU A 598 29.99 -20.09 -46.09
C LEU A 598 30.34 -19.55 -47.49
N THR A 599 29.88 -18.34 -47.80
CA THR A 599 30.18 -17.68 -49.08
C THR A 599 31.68 -17.43 -49.23
N ALA A 600 32.35 -17.03 -48.16
CA ALA A 600 33.80 -16.82 -48.16
C ALA A 600 34.57 -18.11 -48.36
N ALA A 601 34.23 -19.16 -47.62
CA ALA A 601 34.83 -20.48 -47.76
C ALA A 601 34.68 -21.03 -49.20
N LYS A 602 33.54 -20.80 -49.87
CA LYS A 602 33.34 -21.19 -51.29
C LYS A 602 34.24 -20.41 -52.24
N ARG A 603 34.42 -19.11 -52.01
CA ARG A 603 35.21 -18.23 -52.87
C ARG A 603 36.71 -18.47 -52.73
N GLU A 604 37.16 -18.87 -51.54
CA GLU A 604 38.56 -19.15 -51.24
C GLU A 604 39.18 -20.27 -52.10
N PHE A 605 38.34 -21.15 -52.69
CA PHE A 605 38.79 -22.17 -53.64
C PHE A 605 39.34 -21.61 -54.95
N TRP A 606 38.87 -20.43 -55.38
CA TRP A 606 39.11 -19.94 -56.74
C TRP A 606 39.65 -18.51 -56.78
N LEU A 607 39.53 -17.76 -55.68
CA LEU A 607 39.98 -16.37 -55.61
C LEU A 607 41.27 -16.26 -54.78
N PRO A 608 42.39 -15.78 -55.36
CA PRO A 608 43.59 -15.47 -54.60
C PRO A 608 43.35 -14.29 -53.66
N THR A 609 44.11 -14.24 -52.58
CA THR A 609 44.27 -13.02 -51.79
C THR A 609 45.33 -12.13 -52.44
N PHE A 610 45.06 -10.84 -52.53
CA PHE A 610 45.99 -9.84 -53.06
C PHE A 610 46.42 -8.90 -51.93
N GLU A 611 47.73 -8.76 -51.74
CA GLU A 611 48.35 -7.91 -50.73
C GLU A 611 49.42 -7.03 -51.38
N LEU A 612 49.41 -5.74 -51.08
CA LEU A 612 50.50 -4.82 -51.41
C LEU A 612 51.43 -4.76 -50.21
N VAL A 613 52.70 -5.11 -50.41
CA VAL A 613 53.73 -5.08 -49.37
C VAL A 613 54.85 -4.14 -49.81
N GLY A 614 55.26 -3.27 -48.90
CA GLY A 614 56.43 -2.41 -49.04
C GLY A 614 57.35 -2.58 -47.85
N ASN A 615 58.66 -2.55 -48.07
CA ASN A 615 59.64 -2.54 -47.00
C ASN A 615 60.77 -1.58 -47.34
N VAL A 616 61.11 -0.70 -46.42
CA VAL A 616 62.31 0.15 -46.48
C VAL A 616 63.19 -0.23 -45.31
N THR A 617 64.44 -0.58 -45.55
CA THR A 617 65.43 -0.93 -44.53
C THR A 617 66.62 0.02 -44.66
N GLU A 618 67.05 0.58 -43.53
CA GLU A 618 68.22 1.44 -43.41
C GLU A 618 69.24 0.79 -42.49
N VAL A 619 70.49 0.71 -42.91
CA VAL A 619 71.60 0.30 -42.04
C VAL A 619 72.19 1.54 -41.38
N PHE A 620 71.97 1.69 -40.07
CA PHE A 620 72.47 2.84 -39.30
C PHE A 620 73.94 2.71 -38.93
N ASP A 621 74.37 1.49 -38.60
CA ASP A 621 75.75 1.19 -38.24
C ASP A 621 76.14 -0.24 -38.67
N LYS A 622 77.41 -0.38 -39.10
CA LYS A 622 78.02 -1.66 -39.46
C LYS A 622 79.48 -1.66 -39.03
N SER A 623 79.88 -2.68 -38.26
CA SER A 623 81.23 -2.80 -37.73
C SER A 623 81.70 -4.26 -37.59
N GLY A 624 83.00 -4.45 -37.40
CA GLY A 624 83.63 -5.77 -37.29
C GLY A 624 84.03 -6.37 -38.64
N ASP A 625 84.30 -7.67 -38.64
CA ASP A 625 84.71 -8.41 -39.84
C ASP A 625 83.61 -8.42 -40.91
N GLY A 626 83.97 -8.50 -42.18
CA GLY A 626 83.01 -8.60 -43.29
C GLY A 626 82.25 -7.30 -43.63
N THR A 627 82.76 -6.14 -43.20
CA THR A 627 82.25 -4.79 -43.54
C THR A 627 82.75 -4.25 -44.88
N GLU A 628 83.91 -4.71 -45.35
CA GLU A 628 84.55 -4.24 -46.59
C GLU A 628 84.22 -5.16 -47.77
N PHE A 629 83.87 -4.55 -48.91
CA PHE A 629 83.70 -5.27 -50.17
C PHE A 629 85.04 -5.46 -50.89
N PRO A 630 85.24 -6.57 -51.64
CA PRO A 630 86.42 -6.76 -52.47
C PRO A 630 86.62 -5.59 -53.45
N PRO A 631 87.88 -5.19 -53.75
CA PRO A 631 88.17 -4.07 -54.67
C PRO A 631 87.63 -4.26 -56.10
N THR A 632 87.30 -5.50 -56.48
CA THR A 632 86.75 -5.88 -57.77
C THR A 632 85.22 -5.72 -57.86
N THR A 633 84.55 -5.34 -56.77
CA THR A 633 83.10 -5.17 -56.74
C THR A 633 82.70 -3.92 -57.54
N PRO A 634 81.95 -4.05 -58.66
CA PRO A 634 81.68 -2.93 -59.56
C PRO A 634 80.80 -1.83 -58.96
N GLU A 635 79.91 -2.20 -58.04
CA GLU A 635 78.95 -1.30 -57.39
C GLU A 635 78.68 -1.80 -55.96
N VAL A 636 78.86 -0.91 -54.98
CA VAL A 636 78.58 -1.19 -53.57
C VAL A 636 77.12 -0.79 -53.30
N PRO A 637 76.27 -1.68 -52.77
CA PRO A 637 74.90 -1.34 -52.43
C PRO A 637 74.83 -0.18 -51.42
N ASP A 638 73.84 0.69 -51.58
CA ASP A 638 73.52 1.72 -50.61
C ASP A 638 73.03 1.11 -49.28
N ASP A 639 73.19 1.86 -48.19
CA ASP A 639 72.75 1.44 -46.85
C ASP A 639 71.21 1.52 -46.70
N THR A 640 70.53 2.25 -47.60
CA THR A 640 69.07 2.21 -47.78
C THR A 640 68.65 1.20 -48.85
N ASN A 641 67.81 0.25 -48.48
CA ASN A 641 67.18 -0.69 -49.42
C ASN A 641 65.65 -0.61 -49.33
N TRP A 642 64.96 -0.55 -50.47
CA TRP A 642 63.50 -0.56 -50.50
C TRP A 642 62.96 -1.55 -51.52
N THR A 643 61.83 -2.18 -51.18
CA THR A 643 61.09 -3.07 -52.05
C THR A 643 59.60 -2.75 -51.96
N VAL A 644 58.90 -2.80 -53.09
CA VAL A 644 57.44 -2.71 -53.17
C VAL A 644 56.97 -3.80 -54.12
N GLY A 645 55.97 -4.57 -53.71
CA GLY A 645 55.44 -5.67 -54.51
C GLY A 645 53.99 -5.96 -54.19
N VAL A 646 53.29 -6.52 -55.17
CA VAL A 646 51.96 -7.10 -54.97
C VAL A 646 52.10 -8.61 -54.93
N THR A 647 51.64 -9.23 -53.85
CA THR A 647 51.65 -10.67 -53.66
C THR A 647 50.24 -11.22 -53.87
N ALA A 648 50.12 -12.23 -54.73
CA ALA A 648 48.90 -13.01 -54.89
C ALA A 648 49.12 -14.41 -54.29
N SER A 649 48.24 -14.85 -53.40
CA SER A 649 48.32 -16.18 -52.77
C SER A 649 47.03 -16.97 -52.99
N LEU A 650 47.14 -18.17 -53.57
CA LEU A 650 46.04 -19.11 -53.72
C LEU A 650 46.52 -20.52 -53.31
N PRO A 651 46.15 -20.99 -52.10
CA PRO A 651 46.42 -22.37 -51.69
C PRO A 651 45.72 -23.34 -52.63
N LEU A 652 46.48 -24.18 -53.35
CA LEU A 652 45.90 -25.17 -54.26
C LEU A 652 45.44 -26.43 -53.53
N PHE A 653 46.12 -26.79 -52.44
CA PHE A 653 45.80 -27.97 -51.63
C PHE A 653 46.14 -27.71 -50.16
N SER A 654 45.15 -27.89 -49.28
CA SER A 654 45.28 -27.66 -47.82
C SER A 654 44.90 -28.91 -47.00
N GLY A 655 45.18 -30.11 -47.51
CA GLY A 655 44.93 -31.36 -46.77
C GLY A 655 43.45 -31.63 -46.45
N GLY A 656 42.51 -31.00 -47.16
CA GLY A 656 41.07 -31.17 -46.95
C GLY A 656 40.42 -30.17 -46.00
N GLU A 657 41.19 -29.27 -45.37
CA GLU A 657 40.73 -28.24 -44.43
C GLU A 657 39.57 -27.39 -44.99
N ARG A 658 39.74 -26.80 -46.18
CA ARG A 658 38.71 -25.96 -46.83
C ARG A 658 37.39 -26.68 -47.07
N SER A 659 37.47 -27.98 -47.37
CA SER A 659 36.28 -28.81 -47.56
C SER A 659 35.60 -29.10 -46.22
N ALA A 660 36.37 -29.26 -45.15
CA ALA A 660 35.84 -29.42 -43.79
C ALA A 660 35.20 -28.13 -43.28
N GLU A 661 35.84 -26.97 -43.46
CA GLU A 661 35.28 -25.66 -43.10
C GLU A 661 33.97 -25.37 -43.82
N LEU A 662 33.88 -25.71 -45.12
CA LEU A 662 32.65 -25.53 -45.89
C LEU A 662 31.51 -26.42 -45.35
N ARG A 663 31.81 -27.68 -45.02
CA ARG A 663 30.83 -28.57 -44.37
C ARG A 663 30.44 -28.06 -42.99
N GLN A 664 31.40 -27.65 -42.17
CA GLN A 664 31.14 -27.09 -40.84
C GLN A 664 30.24 -25.85 -40.92
N ALA A 665 30.52 -24.92 -41.83
CA ALA A 665 29.70 -23.73 -42.01
C ALA A 665 28.27 -24.07 -42.46
N ARG A 666 28.07 -25.12 -43.27
CA ARG A 666 26.73 -25.61 -43.62
C ARG A 666 25.99 -26.19 -42.42
N GLU A 667 26.64 -27.06 -41.66
CA GLU A 667 26.02 -27.66 -40.46
C GLU A 667 25.68 -26.59 -39.42
N GLU A 668 26.52 -25.57 -39.27
CA GLU A 668 26.27 -24.45 -38.36
C GLU A 668 25.05 -23.61 -38.79
N ILE A 669 24.85 -23.39 -40.10
CA ILE A 669 23.64 -22.73 -40.61
C ILE A 669 22.40 -23.60 -40.34
N GLN A 670 22.50 -24.92 -40.53
CA GLN A 670 21.39 -25.84 -40.23
C GLN A 670 21.08 -25.84 -38.73
N ARG A 671 22.10 -25.85 -37.86
CA ARG A 671 21.95 -25.74 -36.40
C ARG A 671 21.20 -24.46 -36.04
N LEU A 672 21.66 -23.30 -36.51
CA LEU A 672 20.99 -22.03 -36.26
C LEU A 672 19.57 -21.98 -36.82
N GLY A 673 19.32 -22.61 -37.99
CA GLY A 673 17.97 -22.74 -38.54
C GLY A 673 17.03 -23.53 -37.62
N ARG A 674 17.50 -24.64 -37.04
CA ARG A 674 16.75 -25.41 -36.05
C ARG A 674 16.57 -24.67 -34.73
N GLU A 675 17.57 -23.92 -34.30
CA GLU A 675 17.48 -23.06 -33.11
C GLU A 675 16.45 -21.95 -33.31
N ARG A 676 16.39 -21.35 -34.50
CA ARG A 676 15.36 -20.38 -34.87
C ARG A 676 13.96 -20.98 -34.86
N GLU A 677 13.77 -22.15 -35.46
CA GLU A 677 12.48 -22.88 -35.44
C GLU A 677 12.05 -23.19 -34.00
N ALA A 678 12.97 -23.67 -33.16
CA ALA A 678 12.71 -23.95 -31.75
C ALA A 678 12.40 -22.67 -30.95
N ALA A 679 13.12 -21.58 -31.19
CA ALA A 679 12.86 -20.29 -30.56
C ALA A 679 11.49 -19.74 -30.97
N ALA A 680 11.13 -19.79 -32.25
CA ALA A 680 9.83 -19.35 -32.75
C ALA A 680 8.68 -20.17 -32.15
N ALA A 681 8.86 -21.48 -32.00
CA ALA A 681 7.89 -22.34 -31.33
C ALA A 681 7.73 -21.97 -29.85
N ARG A 682 8.83 -21.72 -29.12
CA ARG A 682 8.80 -21.29 -27.70
C ARG A 682 8.12 -19.93 -27.52
N ILE A 683 8.39 -18.97 -28.42
CA ILE A 683 7.78 -17.64 -28.37
C ILE A 683 6.28 -17.72 -28.59
N SER A 684 5.82 -18.42 -29.63
CA SER A 684 4.38 -18.63 -29.84
C SER A 684 3.74 -19.41 -28.70
N GLN A 685 4.43 -20.42 -28.15
CA GLN A 685 3.94 -21.15 -26.98
C GLN A 685 3.76 -20.19 -25.79
N ARG A 686 4.71 -19.30 -25.54
CA ARG A 686 4.63 -18.30 -24.45
C ARG A 686 3.41 -17.40 -24.64
N ALA A 687 3.20 -16.86 -25.85
CA ALA A 687 2.03 -16.04 -26.17
C ALA A 687 0.70 -16.80 -25.96
N VAL A 688 0.61 -18.05 -26.44
CA VAL A 688 -0.60 -18.88 -26.25
C VAL A 688 -0.82 -19.22 -24.77
N VAL A 689 0.22 -19.53 -24.01
CA VAL A 689 0.10 -19.82 -22.57
C VAL A 689 -0.34 -18.57 -21.81
N ALA A 690 0.25 -17.41 -22.10
CA ALA A 690 -0.15 -16.13 -21.52
C ALA A 690 -1.63 -15.82 -21.80
N MET A 691 -2.07 -15.98 -23.06
CA MET A 691 -3.48 -15.79 -23.42
C MET A 691 -4.43 -16.80 -22.78
N ASN A 692 -3.99 -18.04 -22.54
CA ASN A 692 -4.79 -19.01 -21.78
C ASN A 692 -4.95 -18.61 -20.32
N ARG A 693 -3.98 -17.90 -19.73
CA ARG A 693 -4.11 -17.34 -18.37
C ARG A 693 -5.08 -16.17 -18.37
N VAL A 694 -4.95 -15.22 -19.30
CA VAL A 694 -5.92 -14.12 -19.51
C VAL A 694 -7.34 -14.63 -19.68
N ARG A 695 -7.53 -15.71 -20.44
CA ARG A 695 -8.85 -16.37 -20.62
C ARG A 695 -9.48 -16.80 -19.30
N ALA A 696 -8.67 -17.19 -18.32
CA ALA A 696 -9.13 -17.64 -17.01
C ALA A 696 -9.26 -16.48 -16.01
N SER A 697 -8.27 -15.57 -15.96
CA SER A 697 -8.25 -14.46 -15.01
C SER A 697 -9.30 -13.39 -15.31
N TYR A 698 -9.62 -13.12 -16.58
CA TYR A 698 -10.62 -12.11 -16.96
C TYR A 698 -12.03 -12.37 -16.38
N PRO A 699 -12.71 -13.51 -16.66
CA PRO A 699 -13.99 -13.81 -16.02
C PRO A 699 -13.84 -14.05 -14.51
N GLY A 700 -12.65 -14.47 -14.06
CA GLY A 700 -12.31 -14.67 -12.66
C GLY A 700 -12.50 -13.41 -11.81
N ILE A 701 -12.18 -12.22 -12.34
CA ILE A 701 -12.39 -10.94 -11.65
C ILE A 701 -13.85 -10.78 -11.20
N ARG A 702 -14.80 -10.94 -12.13
CA ARG A 702 -16.23 -10.79 -11.81
C ARG A 702 -16.70 -11.89 -10.85
N LEU A 703 -16.31 -13.13 -11.09
CA LEU A 703 -16.73 -14.28 -10.26
C LEU A 703 -16.23 -14.16 -8.82
N SER A 704 -14.97 -13.76 -8.61
CA SER A 704 -14.42 -13.54 -7.28
C SER A 704 -15.09 -12.35 -6.59
N LYS A 705 -15.42 -11.28 -7.34
CA LYS A 705 -16.17 -10.13 -6.82
C LYS A 705 -17.59 -10.50 -6.38
N ASP A 706 -18.31 -11.29 -7.17
CA ASP A 706 -19.65 -11.78 -6.84
C ASP A 706 -19.61 -12.69 -5.60
N ALA A 707 -18.57 -13.54 -5.48
CA ALA A 707 -18.35 -14.38 -4.31
C ALA A 707 -18.04 -13.55 -3.04
N ALA A 708 -17.16 -12.55 -3.15
CA ALA A 708 -16.84 -11.64 -2.05
C ALA A 708 -18.08 -10.86 -1.58
N ALA A 709 -18.88 -10.32 -2.50
CA ALA A 709 -20.13 -9.63 -2.17
C ALA A 709 -21.13 -10.56 -1.46
N SER A 710 -21.25 -11.80 -1.92
CA SER A 710 -22.12 -12.80 -1.30
C SER A 710 -21.64 -13.20 0.10
N ALA A 711 -20.33 -13.39 0.28
CA ALA A 711 -19.73 -13.72 1.57
C ALA A 711 -19.85 -12.57 2.58
N ALA A 712 -19.67 -11.31 2.12
CA ALA A 712 -19.86 -10.13 2.95
C ALA A 712 -21.32 -9.98 3.43
N ASN A 713 -22.30 -10.17 2.53
CA ASN A 713 -23.72 -10.16 2.90
C ASN A 713 -24.05 -11.29 3.89
N ASN A 714 -23.49 -12.49 3.71
CA ASN A 714 -23.65 -13.59 4.64
C ASN A 714 -23.08 -13.26 6.03
N LEU A 715 -21.85 -12.72 6.08
CA LEU A 715 -21.22 -12.27 7.32
C LEU A 715 -22.09 -11.26 8.06
N GLN A 716 -22.70 -10.30 7.36
CA GLN A 716 -23.60 -9.33 7.98
C GLN A 716 -24.81 -10.02 8.63
N LEU A 717 -25.51 -10.90 7.91
CA LEU A 717 -26.67 -11.62 8.44
C LEU A 717 -26.33 -12.54 9.62
N VAL A 718 -25.17 -13.21 9.54
CA VAL A 718 -24.66 -14.07 10.62
C VAL A 718 -24.28 -13.23 11.83
N THR A 719 -23.64 -12.07 11.63
CA THR A 719 -23.31 -11.13 12.70
C THR A 719 -24.57 -10.67 13.44
N ASP A 720 -25.60 -10.25 12.73
CA ASP A 720 -26.87 -9.80 13.35
C ASP A 720 -27.57 -10.93 14.11
N SER A 721 -27.48 -12.16 13.61
CA SER A 721 -28.07 -13.34 14.25
C SER A 721 -27.26 -13.79 15.47
N TYR A 722 -25.93 -13.71 15.41
CA TYR A 722 -25.05 -13.92 16.55
C TYR A 722 -25.32 -12.89 17.65
N VAL A 723 -25.39 -11.59 17.33
CA VAL A 723 -25.69 -10.53 18.31
C VAL A 723 -27.02 -10.76 19.03
N ARG A 724 -28.02 -11.32 18.34
CA ARG A 724 -29.32 -11.71 18.93
C ARG A 724 -29.30 -13.04 19.69
N GLY A 725 -28.16 -13.71 19.78
CA GLY A 725 -28.01 -15.01 20.45
C GLY A 725 -28.58 -16.21 19.69
N VAL A 726 -28.90 -16.05 18.41
CA VAL A 726 -29.48 -17.12 17.56
C VAL A 726 -28.40 -18.05 17.01
N LEU A 727 -27.24 -17.50 16.66
CA LEU A 727 -26.10 -18.25 16.12
C LEU A 727 -24.93 -18.26 17.11
N SER A 728 -24.05 -19.26 16.96
CA SER A 728 -22.88 -19.44 17.79
C SER A 728 -21.70 -18.59 17.31
N ILE A 729 -20.68 -18.44 18.16
CA ILE A 729 -19.38 -17.86 17.78
C ILE A 729 -18.73 -18.60 16.61
N ILE A 730 -18.95 -19.92 16.48
CA ILE A 730 -18.35 -20.73 15.42
C ILE A 730 -18.92 -20.30 14.07
N ASP A 731 -20.25 -20.14 13.99
CA ASP A 731 -20.91 -19.69 12.76
C ASP A 731 -20.41 -18.30 12.33
N LEU A 732 -20.18 -17.40 13.30
CA LEU A 732 -19.63 -16.07 13.03
C LEU A 732 -18.18 -16.12 12.56
N LEU A 733 -17.32 -16.91 13.20
CA LEU A 733 -15.93 -17.08 12.79
C LEU A 733 -15.83 -17.70 11.40
N ASP A 734 -16.65 -18.70 11.09
CA ASP A 734 -16.70 -19.34 9.77
C ASP A 734 -17.15 -18.34 8.69
N ALA A 735 -18.19 -17.55 8.96
CA ALA A 735 -18.66 -16.52 8.04
C ALA A 735 -17.61 -15.41 7.84
N GLN A 736 -16.90 -15.01 8.90
CA GLN A 736 -15.83 -14.01 8.83
C GLN A 736 -14.64 -14.52 8.03
N ASN A 737 -14.21 -15.77 8.26
CA ASN A 737 -13.15 -16.41 7.49
C ASN A 737 -13.52 -16.54 6.01
N LEU A 738 -14.76 -16.92 5.70
CA LEU A 738 -15.25 -17.01 4.32
C LEU A 738 -15.23 -15.64 3.63
N ALA A 739 -15.69 -14.59 4.30
CA ALA A 739 -15.66 -13.23 3.77
C ALA A 739 -14.23 -12.75 3.53
N LEU A 740 -13.33 -12.96 4.49
CA LEU A 740 -11.91 -12.62 4.37
C LEU A 740 -11.26 -13.30 3.15
N VAL A 741 -11.41 -14.62 3.03
CA VAL A 741 -10.81 -15.39 1.94
C VAL A 741 -11.38 -14.95 0.58
N ALA A 742 -12.69 -14.73 0.50
CA ALA A 742 -13.34 -14.28 -0.73
C ALA A 742 -12.90 -12.86 -1.13
N GLU A 743 -12.75 -11.96 -0.16
CA GLU A 743 -12.27 -10.59 -0.40
C GLU A 743 -10.81 -10.57 -0.88
N GLN A 744 -9.93 -11.36 -0.28
CA GLN A 744 -8.55 -11.53 -0.74
C GLN A 744 -8.49 -12.11 -2.16
N GLN A 745 -9.32 -13.11 -2.46
CA GLN A 745 -9.41 -13.69 -3.81
C GLN A 745 -9.89 -12.66 -4.84
N ALA A 746 -10.86 -11.82 -4.48
CA ALA A 746 -11.35 -10.74 -5.34
C ALA A 746 -10.27 -9.69 -5.61
N ALA A 747 -9.52 -9.28 -4.59
CA ALA A 747 -8.40 -8.36 -4.75
C ALA A 747 -7.29 -8.94 -5.62
N ASN A 748 -6.88 -10.20 -5.36
CA ASN A 748 -5.83 -10.87 -6.13
C ASN A 748 -6.21 -11.08 -7.60
N ALA A 749 -7.45 -11.46 -7.89
CA ALA A 749 -7.91 -11.74 -9.26
C ALA A 749 -7.72 -10.56 -10.23
N VAL A 750 -7.83 -9.32 -9.73
CA VAL A 750 -7.58 -8.11 -10.51
C VAL A 750 -6.10 -8.00 -10.89
N TYR A 751 -5.20 -8.14 -9.92
CA TYR A 751 -3.76 -8.05 -10.17
C TYR A 751 -3.21 -9.24 -10.96
N ASP A 752 -3.81 -10.42 -10.82
CA ASP A 752 -3.49 -11.60 -11.63
C ASP A 752 -3.82 -11.34 -13.11
N PHE A 753 -5.00 -10.80 -13.40
CA PHE A 753 -5.36 -10.42 -14.77
C PHE A 753 -4.42 -9.37 -15.37
N LEU A 754 -4.09 -8.32 -14.61
CA LEU A 754 -3.19 -7.26 -15.08
C LEU A 754 -1.77 -7.82 -15.34
N THR A 755 -1.28 -8.70 -14.45
CA THR A 755 0.00 -9.39 -14.60
C THR A 755 0.00 -10.32 -15.83
N ASP A 756 -1.06 -11.09 -16.03
CA ASP A 756 -1.21 -11.95 -17.21
C ASP A 756 -1.20 -11.14 -18.51
N LEU A 757 -1.81 -9.95 -18.51
CA LEU A 757 -1.82 -9.05 -19.65
C LEU A 757 -0.44 -8.43 -19.93
N MET A 758 0.38 -8.18 -18.90
CA MET A 758 1.79 -7.77 -19.08
C MET A 758 2.60 -8.87 -19.76
N GLU A 759 2.38 -10.12 -19.35
CA GLU A 759 3.07 -11.27 -19.93
C GLU A 759 2.69 -11.49 -21.40
N VAL A 760 1.43 -11.23 -21.79
CA VAL A 760 1.01 -11.23 -23.20
C VAL A 760 1.78 -10.18 -23.99
N GLN A 761 1.84 -8.94 -23.51
CA GLN A 761 2.56 -7.85 -24.16
C GLN A 761 4.05 -8.17 -24.32
N ARG A 762 4.71 -8.66 -23.25
CA ARG A 762 6.09 -9.12 -23.33
C ARG A 762 6.29 -10.25 -24.34
N SER A 763 5.35 -11.19 -24.42
CA SER A 763 5.42 -12.32 -25.35
C SER A 763 5.27 -11.89 -26.81
N VAL A 764 4.45 -10.88 -27.06
CA VAL A 764 4.29 -10.24 -28.38
C VAL A 764 5.52 -9.39 -28.74
N GLY A 765 6.25 -8.91 -27.73
CA GLY A 765 7.42 -8.06 -27.90
C GLY A 765 7.07 -6.58 -28.02
N ASP A 766 5.91 -6.18 -27.49
CA ASP A 766 5.39 -4.82 -27.58
C ASP A 766 4.45 -4.50 -26.41
N PHE A 767 4.56 -3.32 -25.83
CA PHE A 767 3.79 -2.87 -24.66
C PHE A 767 2.72 -1.84 -25.07
N PHE A 768 1.85 -2.24 -25.99
CA PHE A 768 0.85 -1.37 -26.62
C PHE A 768 -0.09 -0.66 -25.64
N LEU A 769 -0.37 -1.23 -24.47
CA LEU A 769 -1.26 -0.57 -23.49
C LEU A 769 -0.66 0.72 -22.92
N TYR A 770 0.66 0.86 -22.96
CA TYR A 770 1.40 2.02 -22.46
C TYR A 770 2.06 2.83 -23.57
N ALA A 771 1.79 2.46 -24.83
CA ALA A 771 2.19 3.22 -25.99
C ALA A 771 1.41 4.54 -26.06
N ASP A 772 1.84 5.47 -26.93
CA ASP A 772 1.04 6.67 -27.15
C ASP A 772 -0.31 6.34 -27.82
N GLU A 773 -1.22 7.31 -27.88
CA GLU A 773 -2.56 7.08 -28.44
C GLU A 773 -2.51 6.62 -29.91
N ALA A 774 -1.59 7.14 -30.71
CA ALA A 774 -1.44 6.79 -32.11
C ALA A 774 -0.91 5.35 -32.29
N GLU A 775 0.08 4.95 -31.50
CA GLU A 775 0.62 3.60 -31.47
C GLU A 775 -0.43 2.59 -30.99
N ARG A 776 -1.26 2.95 -30.01
CA ARG A 776 -2.41 2.15 -29.59
C ARG A 776 -3.42 1.95 -30.72
N ASP A 777 -3.76 3.01 -31.45
CA ASP A 777 -4.72 2.93 -32.54
C ASP A 777 -4.24 1.97 -33.64
N VAL A 778 -2.97 2.05 -34.02
CA VAL A 778 -2.35 1.11 -34.98
C VAL A 778 -2.50 -0.35 -34.50
N TRP A 779 -2.33 -0.61 -33.20
CA TRP A 779 -2.49 -1.94 -32.64
C TRP A 779 -3.93 -2.46 -32.71
N PHE A 780 -4.91 -1.62 -32.37
CA PHE A 780 -6.32 -2.02 -32.47
C PHE A 780 -6.77 -2.20 -33.92
N ASP A 781 -6.26 -1.39 -34.86
CA ASP A 781 -6.50 -1.57 -36.30
C ASP A 781 -6.00 -2.94 -36.79
N LEU A 782 -4.82 -3.38 -36.32
CA LEU A 782 -4.29 -4.71 -36.65
C LEU A 782 -5.17 -5.84 -36.09
N ILE A 783 -5.62 -5.70 -34.85
CA ILE A 783 -6.54 -6.66 -34.23
C ILE A 783 -7.86 -6.71 -35.02
N GLU A 784 -8.46 -5.56 -35.33
CA GLU A 784 -9.71 -5.49 -36.11
C GLU A 784 -9.56 -6.08 -37.51
N ALA A 785 -8.45 -5.80 -38.19
CA ALA A 785 -8.15 -6.37 -39.49
C ALA A 785 -8.00 -7.90 -39.44
N TYR A 786 -7.41 -8.45 -38.38
CA TYR A 786 -7.29 -9.90 -38.18
C TYR A 786 -8.65 -10.56 -37.88
N PHE A 787 -9.48 -9.93 -37.05
CA PHE A 787 -10.83 -10.42 -36.75
C PHE A 787 -11.80 -10.36 -37.95
N SER A 788 -11.44 -9.61 -38.98
CA SER A 788 -12.23 -9.46 -40.22
C SER A 788 -11.88 -10.49 -41.31
N GLN A 789 -10.81 -11.28 -41.12
CA GLN A 789 -10.41 -12.40 -41.98
C GLN A 789 -11.12 -13.69 -41.57
#